data_AF-A0A7C5MV35-F1
#
_entry.id   AF-A0A7C5MV35-F1
#
_cell.length_a   1.000
_cell.length_b   1.000
_cell.length_c   1.000
_cell.angle_alpha   90.00
_cell.angle_beta   90.00
_cell.angle_gamma   90.00
#
_symmetry.space_group_name_H-M   'P 1'
#
loop_
_entity.id
_entity.type
_entity.pdbx_description
1 polymer ?
#
loop_
_entity_poly.entity_id
_entity_poly.type
_entity_poly.pdbx_seq_one_letter_code
_entity_poly.pdbx_strand_id
1 'polypeptide(L)'
;EMVQQTFHRTRLESGDPTPEEEEFDLHRVVEEAIQPSKSLAPHHGMALHSKLSSDLPERVVGDPLRLSQLLEGMLQAAFRLAHDGEVHFEARRKEGGGTRYRVEFRVCLKGEEIPHDQRAMLFDSLNGKPLANMELLAPQNRDLVISNRLAELLGGSFELAEDLEGNPCFILDLPLKRPPPARRPEPPAENVQPTPKARVLLVEDNAVNQMITLSMLKALGCEVELAKGGEEAVAKAGQQRFDLIFMDCHMPGTDGFAASRRIREQERSEDRSRTPIIALTADIHDGIREHCQRTGMDDYISKPYSREDLARALARWLSGRETPETAPAEPAASPQQEQVLDKARLDSLRSMGHERGASLLEKAARYYIDHTPEELGRLRQAIEDGMAEQIRLIAHNLKSSSDMLGATGIAREFGRLEKMALEHRLEEAPQRLQAAEKLLPVVMEALEEALQADDAQVKPVPEQVEANGRILLVDDDPAFRLVTAASLREAGFVVTEATNGKDALATIATDPPELILLDALMEDIDGFEICARIQQDPGTRQIPVLMVTGLDDIDSVHKAFQAGAAGFITKPVNYPVLIHRIRFQLRVARESVELRESREQLAMAQQLARLGHWRWEPAKARFEVSEQLARICELDLDHWESSLENFIGLVDPEDREQLRLNIRLALEEGSIKPLDYRIVTAGGRRLYIHQELTMPAPGTLLGTVQDITRQYESEQKIRKLAYSDELTGLASRSYFQRHLEDTINIAGRHQEKFSLLYLDLDSFKDINDTLGHDVGDELLKVVAGRLSKVLRKTDFA
;
A
#
# COMPACT_ATOMS: atom_id res chain seq x y z
N GLU A 1 8.51 3.11 10.94
CA GLU A 1 9.52 2.75 9.92
C GLU A 1 9.83 1.23 9.85
N MET A 2 10.16 0.54 10.95
CA MET A 2 10.48 -0.92 10.91
C MET A 2 9.30 -1.86 10.57
N VAL A 3 8.05 -1.43 10.80
CA VAL A 3 6.84 -2.25 10.55
C VAL A 3 6.37 -2.17 9.09
N GLN A 4 6.46 -1.00 8.45
CA GLN A 4 6.21 -0.85 7.01
C GLN A 4 7.27 -1.58 6.17
N GLN A 5 8.53 -1.56 6.59
CA GLN A 5 9.63 -2.26 5.90
C GLN A 5 9.56 -3.79 6.00
N THR A 6 8.86 -4.34 6.99
CA THR A 6 8.70 -5.80 7.15
C THR A 6 7.50 -6.34 6.34
N PHE A 7 6.49 -5.49 6.09
CA PHE A 7 5.28 -5.85 5.34
C PHE A 7 5.57 -6.10 3.84
N HIS A 8 6.44 -5.31 3.22
CA HIS A 8 6.79 -5.46 1.81
C HIS A 8 7.63 -6.72 1.49
N ARG A 9 8.31 -7.27 2.50
CA ARG A 9 9.19 -8.44 2.33
C ARG A 9 8.43 -9.74 2.12
N THR A 10 7.18 -9.85 2.61
CA THR A 10 6.49 -11.16 2.62
C THR A 10 5.55 -11.40 1.42
N ARG A 11 4.94 -10.36 0.81
CA ARG A 11 4.02 -10.56 -0.33
C ARG A 11 4.70 -10.91 -1.65
N LEU A 12 6.00 -10.67 -1.80
CA LEU A 12 6.75 -11.01 -3.01
C LEU A 12 7.30 -12.44 -2.98
N GLU A 13 7.24 -13.13 -1.83
CA GLU A 13 7.77 -14.49 -1.63
C GLU A 13 6.68 -15.58 -1.59
N SER A 14 5.40 -15.23 -1.43
CA SER A 14 4.33 -16.21 -1.14
C SER A 14 3.30 -16.49 -2.24
N GLY A 15 3.43 -15.93 -3.44
CA GLY A 15 2.52 -16.24 -4.54
C GLY A 15 2.40 -15.10 -5.54
N ASP A 16 2.43 -15.46 -6.82
CA ASP A 16 2.48 -14.56 -7.98
C ASP A 16 1.37 -13.47 -7.90
N PRO A 17 1.70 -12.18 -7.64
CA PRO A 17 0.71 -11.12 -7.63
C PRO A 17 0.38 -10.78 -9.08
N THR A 18 -0.72 -11.30 -9.61
CA THR A 18 -1.18 -10.92 -10.95
C THR A 18 -1.47 -9.42 -10.98
N PRO A 19 -0.85 -8.65 -11.91
CA PRO A 19 -1.12 -7.22 -12.04
C PRO A 19 -2.60 -6.98 -12.37
N GLU A 20 -3.23 -6.02 -11.68
CA GLU A 20 -4.59 -5.61 -12.00
C GLU A 20 -4.52 -4.72 -13.25
N GLU A 21 -5.00 -5.24 -14.38
CA GLU A 21 -4.99 -4.49 -15.64
C GLU A 21 -6.28 -3.68 -15.79
N GLU A 22 -6.19 -2.37 -15.57
CA GLU A 22 -7.27 -1.41 -15.80
C GLU A 22 -6.86 -0.29 -16.76
N GLU A 23 -7.85 0.36 -17.37
CA GLU A 23 -7.63 1.51 -18.25
C GLU A 23 -7.57 2.80 -17.41
N PHE A 24 -6.46 3.52 -17.49
CA PHE A 24 -6.26 4.74 -16.71
C PHE A 24 -5.56 5.85 -17.51
N ASP A 25 -5.61 7.07 -16.95
CA ASP A 25 -4.90 8.24 -17.45
C ASP A 25 -3.46 8.25 -16.91
N LEU A 26 -2.49 8.04 -17.80
CA LEU A 26 -1.08 7.96 -17.44
C LEU A 26 -0.54 9.30 -16.93
N HIS A 27 -1.01 10.42 -17.47
CA HIS A 27 -0.54 11.73 -17.04
C HIS A 27 -1.02 12.03 -15.62
N ARG A 28 -2.28 11.68 -15.32
CA ARG A 28 -2.85 11.86 -13.98
C ARG A 28 -2.10 11.07 -12.91
N VAL A 29 -1.85 9.78 -13.17
CA VAL A 29 -1.13 8.90 -12.22
C VAL A 29 0.30 9.38 -11.98
N VAL A 30 1.00 9.80 -13.04
CA VAL A 30 2.36 10.34 -12.91
C VAL A 30 2.37 11.63 -12.11
N GLU A 31 1.40 12.53 -12.34
CA GLU A 31 1.29 13.76 -11.57
C GLU A 31 0.98 13.48 -10.10
N GLU A 32 -0.01 12.63 -9.80
CA GLU A 32 -0.37 12.20 -8.44
C GLU A 32 0.84 11.62 -7.68
N ALA A 33 1.69 10.83 -8.35
CA ALA A 33 2.90 10.25 -7.76
C ALA A 33 4.00 11.30 -7.46
N ILE A 34 4.08 12.36 -8.28
CA ILE A 34 5.12 13.40 -8.15
C ILE A 34 4.74 14.45 -7.09
N GLN A 35 3.44 14.74 -6.91
CA GLN A 35 2.95 15.82 -6.03
C GLN A 35 3.49 15.77 -4.59
N PRO A 36 3.48 14.62 -3.86
CA PRO A 36 4.03 14.55 -2.51
C PRO A 36 5.51 14.95 -2.45
N SER A 37 6.28 14.57 -3.47
CA SER A 37 7.70 14.88 -3.56
C SER A 37 7.96 16.35 -3.95
N LYS A 38 7.10 16.96 -4.75
CA LYS A 38 7.14 18.41 -5.05
C LYS A 38 6.93 19.26 -3.80
N SER A 39 6.00 18.87 -2.93
CA SER A 39 5.73 19.58 -1.66
C SER A 39 6.87 19.40 -0.64
N LEU A 40 7.56 18.26 -0.66
CA LEU A 40 8.63 17.95 0.28
C LEU A 40 9.99 18.58 -0.12
N ALA A 41 10.26 18.75 -1.41
CA ALA A 41 11.55 19.22 -1.93
C ALA A 41 12.07 20.56 -1.31
N PRO A 42 11.25 21.63 -1.19
CA PRO A 42 11.72 22.90 -0.62
C PRO A 42 12.13 22.79 0.85
N HIS A 43 11.52 21.86 1.59
CA HIS A 43 11.78 21.63 3.01
C HIS A 43 13.13 20.90 3.25
N HIS A 44 13.66 20.25 2.21
CA HIS A 44 14.99 19.63 2.18
C HIS A 44 16.07 20.53 1.55
N GLY A 45 15.74 21.77 1.17
CA GLY A 45 16.68 22.66 0.46
C GLY A 45 16.91 22.26 -1.00
N MET A 46 16.01 21.45 -1.57
CA MET A 46 16.15 20.86 -2.90
C MET A 46 15.06 21.34 -3.87
N ALA A 47 15.32 21.24 -5.18
CA ALA A 47 14.32 21.52 -6.21
C ALA A 47 13.96 20.24 -7.00
N LEU A 48 12.67 20.06 -7.28
CA LEU A 48 12.16 18.99 -8.15
C LEU A 48 11.70 19.56 -9.49
N HIS A 49 12.49 19.34 -10.54
CA HIS A 49 12.07 19.62 -11.90
C HIS A 49 11.42 18.38 -12.49
N SER A 50 10.22 18.51 -13.04
CA SER A 50 9.57 17.44 -13.77
C SER A 50 9.44 17.82 -15.25
N LYS A 51 9.37 16.84 -16.14
CA LYS A 51 9.16 17.04 -17.57
C LYS A 51 8.49 15.82 -18.18
N LEU A 52 7.24 15.97 -18.61
CA LEU A 52 6.55 14.93 -19.37
C LEU A 52 6.77 15.21 -20.86
N SER A 53 7.02 14.20 -21.69
CA SER A 53 7.17 14.37 -23.13
C SER A 53 5.80 14.46 -23.82
N SER A 54 5.69 15.26 -24.88
CA SER A 54 4.44 15.46 -25.62
C SER A 54 3.96 14.23 -26.39
N ASP A 55 4.82 13.21 -26.51
CA ASP A 55 4.51 11.94 -27.17
C ASP A 55 4.09 10.82 -26.19
N LEU A 56 3.99 11.14 -24.90
CA LEU A 56 3.53 10.24 -23.84
C LEU A 56 2.03 9.93 -24.02
N PRO A 57 1.62 8.65 -24.07
CA PRO A 57 0.21 8.30 -24.27
C PRO A 57 -0.64 8.74 -23.09
N GLU A 58 -1.81 9.34 -23.37
CA GLU A 58 -2.76 9.77 -22.34
C GLU A 58 -3.45 8.57 -21.67
N ARG A 59 -3.88 7.58 -22.47
CA ARG A 59 -4.60 6.40 -21.99
C ARG A 59 -3.80 5.13 -22.21
N VAL A 60 -3.68 4.34 -21.16
CA VAL A 60 -2.95 3.07 -21.14
C VAL A 60 -3.74 2.03 -20.33
N VAL A 61 -3.44 0.75 -20.57
CA VAL A 61 -3.94 -0.36 -19.75
C VAL A 61 -2.78 -0.95 -18.96
N GLY A 62 -2.95 -1.04 -17.64
CA GLY A 62 -1.96 -1.55 -16.70
C GLY A 62 -2.44 -1.33 -15.26
N ASP A 63 -1.50 -1.30 -14.32
CA ASP A 63 -1.79 -1.19 -12.90
C ASP A 63 -1.38 0.20 -12.37
N PRO A 64 -2.32 1.15 -12.19
CA PRO A 64 -1.99 2.52 -11.82
C PRO A 64 -1.46 2.62 -10.38
N LEU A 65 -1.94 1.76 -9.48
CA LEU A 65 -1.50 1.77 -8.08
C LEU A 65 -0.03 1.33 -7.97
N ARG A 66 0.34 0.22 -8.61
CA ARG A 66 1.73 -0.25 -8.63
C ARG A 66 2.65 0.70 -9.39
N LEU A 67 2.16 1.34 -10.45
CA LEU A 67 2.91 2.38 -11.17
C LEU A 67 3.18 3.60 -10.28
N SER A 68 2.18 4.13 -9.57
CA SER A 68 2.35 5.25 -8.64
C SER A 68 3.39 4.93 -7.57
N GLN A 69 3.28 3.75 -6.96
CA GLN A 69 4.22 3.26 -5.95
C GLN A 69 5.66 3.20 -6.46
N LEU A 70 5.85 2.75 -7.70
CA LEU A 70 7.17 2.63 -8.29
C LEU A 70 7.80 4.02 -8.50
N LEU A 71 7.02 4.97 -9.03
CA LEU A 71 7.45 6.35 -9.25
C LEU A 71 7.74 7.09 -7.93
N GLU A 72 6.87 6.92 -6.93
CA GLU A 72 7.07 7.47 -5.57
C GLU A 72 8.35 6.91 -4.93
N GLY A 73 8.56 5.59 -5.02
CA GLY A 73 9.76 4.95 -4.49
C GLY A 73 11.05 5.44 -5.16
N MET A 74 11.03 5.67 -6.47
CA MET A 74 12.15 6.26 -7.22
C MET A 74 12.46 7.68 -6.75
N LEU A 75 11.43 8.52 -6.60
CA LEU A 75 11.58 9.90 -6.16
C LEU A 75 12.10 9.98 -4.72
N GLN A 76 11.52 9.20 -3.80
CA GLN A 76 11.97 9.14 -2.41
C GLN A 76 13.42 8.66 -2.28
N ALA A 77 13.81 7.67 -3.09
CA ALA A 77 15.20 7.23 -3.14
C ALA A 77 16.14 8.33 -3.64
N ALA A 78 15.73 9.11 -4.65
CA ALA A 78 16.49 10.24 -5.15
C ALA A 78 16.66 11.32 -4.06
N PHE A 79 15.59 11.77 -3.40
CA PHE A 79 15.67 12.78 -2.34
C PHE A 79 16.51 12.35 -1.13
N ARG A 80 16.55 11.06 -0.82
CA ARG A 80 17.35 10.53 0.30
C ARG A 80 18.83 10.43 -0.02
N LEU A 81 19.17 10.08 -1.26
CA LEU A 81 20.55 10.01 -1.71
C LEU A 81 21.14 11.39 -1.95
N ALA A 82 20.26 12.36 -2.16
CA ALA A 82 20.60 13.74 -2.33
C ALA A 82 20.90 14.44 -0.98
N HIS A 83 22.01 15.18 -0.92
CA HIS A 83 22.46 15.99 0.20
C HIS A 83 22.32 17.50 -0.05
N ASP A 84 22.48 17.97 -1.31
CA ASP A 84 22.35 19.36 -1.77
C ASP A 84 22.31 19.40 -3.33
N GLY A 85 21.16 19.69 -3.95
CA GLY A 85 21.05 19.62 -5.42
C GLY A 85 19.64 19.66 -6.01
N GLU A 86 19.52 19.37 -7.32
CA GLU A 86 18.26 19.33 -8.05
C GLU A 86 17.91 17.90 -8.48
N VAL A 87 16.66 17.48 -8.26
CA VAL A 87 16.12 16.22 -8.80
C VAL A 87 15.35 16.51 -10.08
N HIS A 88 15.67 15.81 -11.17
CA HIS A 88 15.04 15.96 -12.48
C HIS A 88 14.28 14.70 -12.86
N PHE A 89 12.95 14.75 -12.86
CA PHE A 89 12.06 13.70 -13.33
C PHE A 89 11.69 13.92 -14.80
N GLU A 90 11.87 12.92 -15.67
CA GLU A 90 11.44 12.95 -17.06
C GLU A 90 10.63 11.68 -17.42
N ALA A 91 9.50 11.82 -18.10
CA ALA A 91 8.75 10.69 -18.66
C ALA A 91 8.61 10.83 -20.17
N ARG A 92 8.99 9.80 -20.93
CA ARG A 92 8.94 9.84 -22.40
C ARG A 92 8.52 8.50 -23.00
N ARG A 93 7.92 8.55 -24.17
CA ARG A 93 7.64 7.33 -24.94
C ARG A 93 8.88 6.95 -25.75
N LYS A 94 9.30 5.68 -25.69
CA LYS A 94 10.32 5.11 -26.58
C LYS A 94 9.68 4.56 -27.85
N GLU A 95 10.42 4.57 -28.95
CA GLU A 95 10.02 3.84 -30.14
C GLU A 95 9.89 2.34 -29.81
N GLY A 96 8.67 1.82 -29.98
CA GLY A 96 8.33 0.43 -29.72
C GLY A 96 7.27 -0.03 -30.72
N GLY A 97 7.57 -1.09 -31.45
CA GLY A 97 6.61 -1.72 -32.37
C GLY A 97 5.68 -2.68 -31.64
N GLY A 98 4.36 -2.60 -31.92
CA GLY A 98 3.37 -3.60 -31.47
C GLY A 98 2.13 -3.04 -30.75
N THR A 99 1.48 -3.91 -29.97
CA THR A 99 0.23 -3.69 -29.19
C THR A 99 0.45 -3.04 -27.81
N ARG A 100 1.68 -2.63 -27.50
CA ARG A 100 2.07 -1.97 -26.24
C ARG A 100 2.81 -0.66 -26.52
N TYR A 101 2.70 0.31 -25.62
CA TYR A 101 3.57 1.47 -25.53
C TYR A 101 4.78 1.10 -24.65
N ARG A 102 5.99 1.51 -25.05
CA ARG A 102 7.16 1.48 -24.17
C ARG A 102 7.35 2.88 -23.61
N VAL A 103 7.25 3.02 -22.30
CA VAL A 103 7.39 4.30 -21.60
C VAL A 103 8.63 4.24 -20.72
N GLU A 104 9.52 5.22 -20.87
CA GLU A 104 10.70 5.41 -20.02
C GLU A 104 10.40 6.54 -19.02
N PHE A 105 10.63 6.28 -17.74
CA PHE A 105 10.68 7.27 -16.67
C PHE A 105 12.12 7.40 -16.19
N ARG A 106 12.57 8.62 -15.94
CA ARG A 106 13.95 8.93 -15.57
C ARG A 106 13.97 9.88 -14.39
N VAL A 107 14.76 9.60 -13.37
CA VAL A 107 14.99 10.47 -12.20
C VAL A 107 16.48 10.70 -12.05
N CYS A 108 16.94 11.90 -12.39
CA CYS A 108 18.36 12.30 -12.38
C CYS A 108 18.67 13.22 -11.20
N LEU A 109 19.83 13.02 -10.59
CA LEU A 109 20.34 13.81 -9.46
C LEU A 109 21.41 14.79 -9.97
N LYS A 110 21.06 16.07 -10.16
CA LYS A 110 22.00 17.07 -10.69
C LYS A 110 22.72 17.82 -9.58
N GLY A 111 24.03 17.98 -9.75
CA GLY A 111 24.89 18.75 -8.84
C GLY A 111 25.49 17.95 -7.69
N GLU A 112 25.23 16.63 -7.64
CA GLU A 112 25.66 15.78 -6.54
C GLU A 112 26.57 14.62 -6.94
N GLU A 113 27.64 14.45 -6.17
CA GLU A 113 28.41 13.22 -6.15
C GLU A 113 27.81 12.28 -5.09
N ILE A 114 27.07 11.27 -5.54
CA ILE A 114 26.84 10.08 -4.71
C ILE A 114 28.23 9.56 -4.32
N PRO A 115 28.56 9.37 -3.03
CA PRO A 115 29.85 8.87 -2.60
C PRO A 115 30.25 7.65 -3.42
N HIS A 116 31.47 7.62 -3.96
CA HIS A 116 31.92 6.62 -4.94
C HIS A 116 31.62 5.17 -4.49
N ASP A 117 31.75 4.90 -3.20
CA ASP A 117 31.51 3.59 -2.58
C ASP A 117 30.01 3.20 -2.61
N GLN A 118 29.12 4.16 -2.39
CA GLN A 118 27.66 3.98 -2.41
C GLN A 118 27.12 3.93 -3.84
N ARG A 119 27.70 4.73 -4.75
CA ARG A 119 27.39 4.71 -6.19
C ARG A 119 27.75 3.36 -6.79
N ALA A 120 28.97 2.85 -6.56
CA ALA A 120 29.41 1.55 -7.05
C ALA A 120 28.48 0.42 -6.54
N MET A 121 28.07 0.47 -5.28
CA MET A 121 27.19 -0.54 -4.67
C MET A 121 25.75 -0.50 -5.23
N LEU A 122 25.20 0.68 -5.50
CA LEU A 122 23.89 0.86 -6.13
C LEU A 122 23.91 0.44 -7.60
N PHE A 123 24.96 0.80 -8.34
CA PHE A 123 25.14 0.46 -9.76
C PHE A 123 25.30 -1.05 -9.96
N ASP A 124 26.11 -1.71 -9.12
CA ASP A 124 26.29 -3.18 -9.12
C ASP A 124 25.00 -3.94 -8.76
N SER A 125 24.12 -3.34 -7.95
CA SER A 125 22.88 -3.96 -7.49
C SER A 125 21.72 -3.79 -8.48
N LEU A 126 21.69 -2.68 -9.23
CA LEU A 126 20.61 -2.34 -10.16
C LEU A 126 20.87 -2.78 -11.62
N ASN A 127 22.14 -2.86 -12.07
CA ASN A 127 22.47 -3.03 -13.49
C ASN A 127 22.98 -4.42 -13.92
N GLY A 128 22.94 -5.46 -13.08
CA GLY A 128 23.43 -6.76 -13.57
C GLY A 128 23.65 -7.91 -12.61
N LYS A 129 23.11 -7.93 -11.39
CA LYS A 129 23.21 -9.11 -10.51
C LYS A 129 21.81 -9.63 -10.09
N PRO A 130 21.61 -10.96 -9.98
CA PRO A 130 20.33 -11.54 -9.60
C PRO A 130 19.85 -11.06 -8.23
N LEU A 131 18.51 -11.02 -8.03
CA LEU A 131 17.77 -10.50 -6.87
C LEU A 131 18.33 -10.84 -5.47
N ALA A 132 19.10 -11.91 -5.32
CA ALA A 132 19.65 -12.36 -4.04
C ALA A 132 20.66 -11.37 -3.42
N ASN A 133 21.29 -10.48 -4.20
CA ASN A 133 22.35 -9.59 -3.70
C ASN A 133 21.84 -8.24 -3.15
N MET A 134 20.57 -7.90 -3.38
CA MET A 134 19.99 -6.61 -2.97
C MET A 134 19.67 -6.52 -1.46
N GLU A 135 19.68 -7.64 -0.71
CA GLU A 135 19.54 -7.63 0.77
C GLU A 135 20.75 -7.01 1.51
N LEU A 136 21.90 -6.86 0.82
CA LEU A 136 23.11 -6.22 1.36
C LEU A 136 23.14 -4.70 1.18
N LEU A 137 22.13 -4.13 0.53
CA LEU A 137 21.93 -2.69 0.53
C LEU A 137 21.62 -2.23 1.96
N ALA A 138 22.33 -1.20 2.42
CA ALA A 138 22.11 -0.62 3.74
C ALA A 138 20.60 -0.34 3.94
N PRO A 139 20.04 -0.49 5.16
CA PRO A 139 18.59 -0.44 5.40
C PRO A 139 17.86 0.74 4.76
N GLN A 140 18.58 1.86 4.58
CA GLN A 140 18.11 3.06 3.89
C GLN A 140 17.81 2.93 2.38
N ASN A 141 18.27 1.86 1.70
CA ASN A 141 18.16 1.70 0.24
C ASN A 141 17.20 0.57 -0.19
N ARG A 142 16.39 0.03 0.74
CA ARG A 142 15.45 -1.08 0.48
C ARG A 142 14.32 -0.71 -0.49
N ASP A 143 13.95 0.56 -0.55
CA ASP A 143 12.86 1.03 -1.43
C ASP A 143 13.21 0.83 -2.92
N LEU A 144 14.49 0.95 -3.28
CA LEU A 144 14.99 0.69 -4.65
C LEU A 144 14.90 -0.79 -5.05
N VAL A 145 14.97 -1.71 -4.08
CA VAL A 145 14.82 -3.16 -4.29
C VAL A 145 13.35 -3.49 -4.61
N ILE A 146 12.44 -2.83 -3.90
CA ILE A 146 10.99 -2.96 -4.12
C ILE A 146 10.63 -2.38 -5.49
N SER A 147 11.14 -1.20 -5.84
CA SER A 147 10.93 -0.59 -7.17
C SER A 147 11.45 -1.47 -8.31
N ASN A 148 12.62 -2.10 -8.16
CA ASN A 148 13.15 -3.02 -9.16
C ASN A 148 12.23 -4.25 -9.35
N ARG A 149 11.77 -4.86 -8.26
CA ARG A 149 10.91 -6.05 -8.34
C ARG A 149 9.50 -5.73 -8.87
N LEU A 150 8.97 -4.55 -8.55
CA LEU A 150 7.74 -4.05 -9.15
C LEU A 150 7.90 -3.79 -10.65
N ALA A 151 9.04 -3.26 -11.09
CA ALA A 151 9.33 -3.07 -12.51
C ALA A 151 9.32 -4.40 -13.27
N GLU A 152 9.99 -5.44 -12.74
CA GLU A 152 10.01 -6.78 -13.32
C GLU A 152 8.60 -7.41 -13.40
N LEU A 153 7.80 -7.27 -12.33
CA LEU A 153 6.41 -7.77 -12.31
C LEU A 153 5.51 -7.09 -13.36
N LEU A 154 5.74 -5.80 -13.62
CA LEU A 154 5.08 -5.06 -14.70
C LEU A 154 5.69 -5.34 -16.09
N GLY A 155 6.65 -6.25 -16.18
CA GLY A 155 7.35 -6.65 -17.40
C GLY A 155 8.34 -5.62 -17.93
N GLY A 156 8.76 -4.67 -17.09
CA GLY A 156 9.72 -3.63 -17.39
C GLY A 156 11.13 -3.90 -16.85
N SER A 157 12.00 -2.91 -16.97
CA SER A 157 13.35 -2.91 -16.42
C SER A 157 13.61 -1.64 -15.61
N PHE A 158 14.41 -1.76 -14.56
CA PHE A 158 14.80 -0.64 -13.70
C PHE A 158 16.32 -0.66 -13.54
N GLU A 159 16.99 0.42 -13.91
CA GLU A 159 18.45 0.53 -13.96
C GLU A 159 18.91 1.89 -13.41
N LEU A 160 20.18 1.98 -12.99
CA LEU A 160 20.82 3.23 -12.58
C LEU A 160 21.90 3.57 -13.60
N ALA A 161 21.70 4.57 -14.45
CA ALA A 161 22.70 4.99 -15.43
C ALA A 161 23.27 6.37 -15.10
N GLU A 162 24.25 6.83 -15.87
CA GLU A 162 24.69 8.22 -15.85
C GLU A 162 24.09 8.98 -17.04
N ASP A 163 23.70 10.25 -16.84
CA ASP A 163 23.35 11.13 -17.95
C ASP A 163 24.59 11.63 -18.71
N LEU A 164 24.36 12.46 -19.75
CA LEU A 164 25.43 13.03 -20.58
C LEU A 164 26.39 13.95 -19.80
N GLU A 165 25.98 14.41 -18.62
CA GLU A 165 26.73 15.30 -17.73
C GLU A 165 27.44 14.51 -16.61
N GLY A 166 27.28 13.18 -16.57
CA GLY A 166 27.87 12.30 -15.54
C GLY A 166 27.04 12.22 -14.24
N ASN A 167 25.81 12.73 -14.25
CA ASN A 167 24.91 12.68 -13.10
C ASN A 167 24.23 11.31 -13.00
N PRO A 168 24.05 10.75 -11.79
CA PRO A 168 23.35 9.49 -11.60
C PRO A 168 21.85 9.63 -11.85
N CYS A 169 21.30 8.70 -12.62
CA CYS A 169 19.91 8.68 -13.07
C CYS A 169 19.27 7.30 -12.93
N PHE A 170 18.20 7.20 -12.15
CA PHE A 170 17.34 6.02 -12.16
C PHE A 170 16.50 6.01 -13.44
N ILE A 171 16.53 4.92 -14.19
CA ILE A 171 15.78 4.74 -15.44
C ILE A 171 14.85 3.54 -15.27
N LEU A 172 13.56 3.78 -15.49
CA LEU A 172 12.51 2.78 -15.47
C LEU A 172 11.90 2.67 -16.87
N ASP A 173 11.96 1.50 -17.48
CA ASP A 173 11.34 1.22 -18.77
C ASP A 173 10.17 0.24 -18.58
N LEU A 174 8.93 0.66 -18.89
CA LEU A 174 7.74 -0.17 -18.73
C LEU A 174 6.97 -0.40 -20.04
N PRO A 175 6.51 -1.64 -20.32
CA PRO A 175 5.62 -1.94 -21.44
C PRO A 175 4.14 -1.84 -21.03
N LEU A 176 3.51 -0.70 -21.29
CA LEU A 176 2.08 -0.48 -21.00
C LEU A 176 1.20 -0.90 -22.17
N LYS A 177 0.06 -1.55 -21.94
CA LYS A 177 -0.83 -1.99 -23.03
C LYS A 177 -1.57 -0.80 -23.63
N ARG A 178 -1.83 -0.87 -24.94
CA ARG A 178 -2.72 0.09 -25.60
C ARG A 178 -4.17 -0.26 -25.23
N PRO A 179 -5.01 0.72 -24.86
CA PRO A 179 -6.43 0.46 -24.71
C PRO A 179 -7.00 -0.04 -26.05
N PRO A 180 -7.96 -0.98 -26.04
CA PRO A 180 -8.64 -1.40 -27.26
C PRO A 180 -9.27 -0.19 -27.94
N PRO A 181 -9.29 -0.12 -29.28
CA PRO A 181 -9.90 1.00 -29.98
C PRO A 181 -11.38 1.07 -29.59
N ALA A 182 -11.74 2.10 -28.83
CA ALA A 182 -13.12 2.32 -28.43
C ALA A 182 -14.01 2.33 -29.68
N ARG A 183 -15.05 1.48 -29.71
CA ARG A 183 -16.19 1.71 -30.59
C ARG A 183 -16.73 3.07 -30.18
N ARG A 184 -16.59 4.08 -31.05
CA ARG A 184 -17.21 5.39 -30.86
C ARG A 184 -18.70 5.17 -30.51
N PRO A 185 -19.16 5.52 -29.30
CA PRO A 185 -20.53 5.96 -29.16
C PRO A 185 -20.60 7.27 -29.96
N GLU A 186 -21.62 7.41 -30.81
CA GLU A 186 -21.94 8.73 -31.36
C GLU A 186 -22.09 9.71 -30.18
N PRO A 187 -21.49 10.91 -30.23
CA PRO A 187 -21.59 11.85 -29.14
C PRO A 187 -23.07 12.24 -28.95
N PRO A 188 -23.61 12.22 -27.72
CA PRO A 188 -24.81 12.98 -27.44
C PRO A 188 -24.50 14.44 -27.75
N ALA A 189 -25.32 15.04 -28.60
CA ALA A 189 -25.23 16.45 -28.91
C ALA A 189 -25.61 17.27 -27.67
N GLU A 190 -24.61 17.78 -26.95
CA GLU A 190 -24.79 18.94 -26.07
C GLU A 190 -23.76 20.01 -26.42
N ASN A 191 -24.30 21.17 -26.80
CA ASN A 191 -23.60 22.35 -27.27
C ASN A 191 -22.68 22.94 -26.20
N VAL A 192 -21.37 22.85 -26.41
CA VAL A 192 -20.44 23.90 -25.99
C VAL A 192 -19.81 24.46 -27.25
N GLN A 193 -20.20 25.67 -27.64
CA GLN A 193 -19.67 26.33 -28.83
C GLN A 193 -18.17 26.60 -28.65
N PRO A 194 -17.33 26.38 -29.69
CA PRO A 194 -15.92 26.78 -29.63
C PRO A 194 -15.83 28.30 -29.49
N THR A 195 -15.20 28.77 -28.43
CA THR A 195 -14.81 30.18 -28.27
C THR A 195 -13.87 30.58 -29.42
N PRO A 196 -13.96 31.83 -29.93
CA PRO A 196 -13.05 32.32 -30.97
C PRO A 196 -11.59 32.24 -30.49
N LYS A 197 -10.63 32.11 -31.43
CA LYS A 197 -9.17 32.03 -31.19
C LYS A 197 -8.67 33.18 -30.29
N ALA A 198 -8.74 33.00 -28.97
CA ALA A 198 -8.26 33.98 -28.00
C ALA A 198 -6.78 33.78 -27.75
N ARG A 199 -6.04 34.89 -27.68
CA ARG A 199 -4.61 34.92 -27.37
C ARG A 199 -4.40 35.00 -25.87
N VAL A 200 -3.88 33.92 -25.30
CA VAL A 200 -3.72 33.76 -23.85
C VAL A 200 -2.24 33.74 -23.51
N LEU A 201 -1.81 34.54 -22.53
CA LEU A 201 -0.49 34.40 -21.94
C LEU A 201 -0.60 33.48 -20.73
N LEU A 202 0.14 32.37 -20.74
CA LEU A 202 0.29 31.49 -19.60
C LEU A 202 1.64 31.77 -18.94
N VAL A 203 1.60 32.24 -17.69
CA VAL A 203 2.78 32.52 -16.86
C VAL A 203 2.85 31.48 -15.77
N GLU A 204 3.87 30.64 -15.83
CA GLU A 204 4.09 29.52 -14.93
C GLU A 204 5.58 29.21 -14.96
N ASP A 205 6.23 29.03 -13.81
CA ASP A 205 7.66 28.76 -13.73
C ASP A 205 7.97 27.26 -13.88
N ASN A 206 7.02 26.39 -13.53
CA ASN A 206 7.17 24.95 -13.66
C ASN A 206 6.89 24.45 -15.09
N ALA A 207 7.90 23.85 -15.72
CA ALA A 207 7.84 23.37 -17.10
C ALA A 207 6.74 22.30 -17.35
N VAL A 208 6.37 21.49 -16.35
CA VAL A 208 5.26 20.52 -16.48
C VAL A 208 3.92 21.20 -16.49
N ASN A 209 3.69 22.09 -15.51
CA ASN A 209 2.46 22.84 -15.41
C ASN A 209 2.25 23.70 -16.67
N GLN A 210 3.33 24.29 -17.20
CA GLN A 210 3.33 24.96 -18.51
C GLN A 210 2.80 24.01 -19.60
N MET A 211 3.34 22.79 -19.70
CA MET A 211 2.99 21.87 -20.77
C MET A 211 1.55 21.33 -20.66
N ILE A 212 1.12 20.96 -19.45
CA ILE A 212 -0.24 20.46 -19.20
C ILE A 212 -1.26 21.55 -19.47
N THR A 213 -1.06 22.74 -18.88
CA THR A 213 -1.97 23.88 -19.03
C THR A 213 -1.99 24.38 -20.47
N LEU A 214 -0.83 24.39 -21.16
CA LEU A 214 -0.75 24.69 -22.59
C LEU A 214 -1.58 23.70 -23.42
N SER A 215 -1.53 22.41 -23.10
CA SER A 215 -2.27 21.37 -23.82
C SER A 215 -3.77 21.50 -23.60
N MET A 216 -4.21 21.78 -22.37
CA MET A 216 -5.61 22.07 -22.03
C MET A 216 -6.13 23.32 -22.77
N LEU A 217 -5.38 24.42 -22.74
CA LEU A 217 -5.77 25.67 -23.39
C LEU A 217 -5.78 25.57 -24.92
N LYS A 218 -4.83 24.84 -25.52
CA LYS A 218 -4.85 24.54 -26.97
C LYS A 218 -6.03 23.66 -27.36
N ALA A 219 -6.39 22.67 -26.54
CA ALA A 219 -7.56 21.82 -26.77
C ALA A 219 -8.87 22.62 -26.69
N LEU A 220 -8.89 23.70 -25.90
CA LEU A 220 -9.98 24.69 -25.82
C LEU A 220 -9.97 25.72 -26.97
N GLY A 221 -9.01 25.62 -27.90
CA GLY A 221 -8.94 26.47 -29.11
C GLY A 221 -8.21 27.80 -28.94
N CYS A 222 -7.50 28.02 -27.83
CA CYS A 222 -6.73 29.25 -27.58
C CYS A 222 -5.36 29.23 -28.27
N GLU A 223 -4.90 30.41 -28.69
CA GLU A 223 -3.50 30.64 -29.08
C GLU A 223 -2.72 31.06 -27.84
N VAL A 224 -1.84 30.20 -27.35
CA VAL A 224 -1.19 30.39 -26.04
C VAL A 224 0.29 30.71 -26.21
N GLU A 225 0.74 31.77 -25.53
CA GLU A 225 2.14 32.10 -25.37
C GLU A 225 2.59 31.84 -23.93
N LEU A 226 3.81 31.34 -23.74
CA LEU A 226 4.35 30.98 -22.43
C LEU A 226 5.27 32.08 -21.90
N ALA A 227 5.23 32.36 -20.60
CA ALA A 227 6.28 33.08 -19.88
C ALA A 227 6.73 32.26 -18.68
N LYS A 228 8.04 32.11 -18.48
CA LYS A 228 8.62 31.23 -17.45
C LYS A 228 8.78 31.90 -16.08
N GLY A 229 8.33 33.14 -15.94
CA GLY A 229 8.49 33.93 -14.72
C GLY A 229 7.98 35.36 -14.88
N GLY A 230 7.88 36.08 -13.76
CA GLY A 230 7.25 37.40 -13.72
C GLY A 230 7.90 38.47 -14.61
N GLU A 231 9.23 38.49 -14.75
CA GLU A 231 9.90 39.46 -15.64
C GLU A 231 9.59 39.22 -17.13
N GLU A 232 9.56 37.96 -17.56
CA GLU A 232 9.21 37.61 -18.93
C GLU A 232 7.74 37.94 -19.21
N ALA A 233 6.86 37.73 -18.23
CA ALA A 233 5.45 38.08 -18.33
C ALA A 233 5.25 39.58 -18.53
N VAL A 234 5.92 40.42 -17.73
CA VAL A 234 5.87 41.89 -17.86
C VAL A 234 6.43 42.35 -19.20
N ALA A 235 7.54 41.76 -19.65
CA ALA A 235 8.13 42.10 -20.95
C ALA A 235 7.18 41.76 -22.12
N LYS A 236 6.56 40.57 -22.10
CA LYS A 236 5.63 40.12 -23.15
C LYS A 236 4.33 40.89 -23.16
N ALA A 237 3.75 41.17 -21.98
CA ALA A 237 2.55 42.00 -21.86
C ALA A 237 2.78 43.45 -22.36
N GLY A 238 4.02 43.96 -22.24
CA GLY A 238 4.42 45.24 -22.82
C GLY A 238 4.53 45.22 -24.35
N GLN A 239 5.04 44.13 -24.92
CA GLN A 239 5.31 44.00 -26.37
C GLN A 239 4.06 43.73 -27.21
N GLN A 240 3.09 42.99 -26.68
CA GLN A 240 1.89 42.60 -27.41
C GLN A 240 0.67 42.51 -26.49
N ARG A 241 -0.52 42.54 -27.08
CA ARG A 241 -1.78 42.44 -26.33
C ARG A 241 -2.27 41.00 -26.28
N PHE A 242 -2.65 40.57 -25.08
CA PHE A 242 -3.31 39.30 -24.82
C PHE A 242 -4.76 39.56 -24.42
N ASP A 243 -5.63 38.61 -24.76
CA ASP A 243 -7.05 38.64 -24.41
C ASP A 243 -7.28 38.16 -22.97
N LEU A 244 -6.38 37.34 -22.43
CA LEU A 244 -6.36 36.89 -21.02
C LEU A 244 -4.96 36.44 -20.61
N ILE A 245 -4.61 36.62 -19.34
CA ILE A 245 -3.35 36.15 -18.74
C ILE A 245 -3.70 35.17 -17.61
N PHE A 246 -3.21 33.93 -17.67
CA PHE A 246 -3.14 33.04 -16.51
C PHE A 246 -1.79 33.23 -15.82
N MET A 247 -1.79 33.54 -14.53
CA MET A 247 -0.60 33.96 -13.79
C MET A 247 -0.40 33.11 -12.54
N ASP A 248 0.66 32.32 -12.50
CA ASP A 248 1.08 31.65 -11.27
C ASP A 248 1.44 32.67 -10.17
N CYS A 249 0.91 32.47 -8.97
CA CYS A 249 1.13 33.36 -7.83
C CYS A 249 2.56 33.27 -7.30
N HIS A 250 3.12 32.07 -7.24
CA HIS A 250 4.41 31.79 -6.59
C HIS A 250 5.43 31.34 -7.62
N MET A 251 6.39 32.21 -7.95
CA MET A 251 7.48 31.93 -8.90
C MET A 251 8.80 32.48 -8.35
N PRO A 252 9.96 31.85 -8.61
CA PRO A 252 11.27 32.36 -8.25
C PRO A 252 11.57 33.74 -8.86
N GLY A 253 12.16 34.63 -8.07
CA GLY A 253 12.47 36.00 -8.48
C GLY A 253 11.25 36.92 -8.36
N THR A 254 10.73 37.39 -9.49
CA THR A 254 9.56 38.27 -9.51
C THR A 254 8.29 37.42 -9.47
N ASP A 255 7.62 37.41 -8.32
CA ASP A 255 6.37 36.68 -8.08
C ASP A 255 5.19 37.19 -8.94
N GLY A 256 4.13 36.39 -9.07
CA GLY A 256 2.97 36.71 -9.90
C GLY A 256 2.22 37.96 -9.45
N PHE A 257 2.25 38.25 -8.15
CA PHE A 257 1.64 39.44 -7.55
C PHE A 257 2.39 40.73 -7.93
N ALA A 258 3.72 40.71 -7.90
CA ALA A 258 4.60 41.80 -8.31
C ALA A 258 4.56 42.01 -9.82
N ALA A 259 4.55 40.92 -10.60
CA ALA A 259 4.38 40.97 -12.04
C ALA A 259 3.04 41.62 -12.43
N SER A 260 1.95 41.23 -11.77
CA SER A 260 0.61 41.79 -12.02
C SER A 260 0.56 43.29 -11.72
N ARG A 261 1.16 43.76 -10.62
CA ARG A 261 1.25 45.21 -10.32
C ARG A 261 1.97 45.98 -11.43
N ARG A 262 3.08 45.45 -11.93
CA ARG A 262 3.86 46.08 -13.01
C ARG A 262 3.11 46.10 -14.34
N ILE A 263 2.38 45.04 -14.68
CA ILE A 263 1.51 45.01 -15.86
C ILE A 263 0.42 46.09 -15.75
N ARG A 264 -0.21 46.26 -14.58
CA ARG A 264 -1.19 47.33 -14.34
C ARG A 264 -0.61 48.74 -14.43
N GLU A 265 0.61 48.95 -13.96
CA GLU A 265 1.30 50.24 -14.09
C GLU A 265 1.58 50.57 -15.56
N GLN A 266 2.02 49.59 -16.35
CA GLN A 266 2.24 49.75 -17.80
C GLN A 266 0.94 50.09 -18.53
N GLU A 267 -0.14 49.35 -18.27
CA GLU A 267 -1.46 49.61 -18.86
C GLU A 267 -1.94 51.04 -18.58
N ARG A 268 -1.74 51.55 -17.35
CA ARG A 268 -2.09 52.93 -16.98
C ARG A 268 -1.19 53.97 -17.64
N SER A 269 0.11 53.72 -17.72
CA SER A 269 1.07 54.67 -18.33
C SER A 269 0.90 54.80 -19.84
N GLU A 270 0.42 53.75 -20.50
CA GLU A 270 0.28 53.66 -21.95
C GLU A 270 -1.18 53.74 -22.43
N ASP A 271 -2.12 54.08 -21.53
CA ASP A 271 -3.56 54.18 -21.78
C ASP A 271 -4.13 52.95 -22.52
N ARG A 272 -3.71 51.75 -22.09
CA ARG A 272 -4.14 50.47 -22.68
C ARG A 272 -5.39 49.94 -21.96
N SER A 273 -6.23 49.23 -22.73
CA SER A 273 -7.35 48.47 -22.18
C SER A 273 -6.84 47.40 -21.22
N ARG A 274 -7.46 47.29 -20.05
CA ARG A 274 -7.12 46.30 -19.01
C ARG A 274 -7.25 44.88 -19.55
N THR A 275 -6.18 44.10 -19.55
CA THR A 275 -6.23 42.66 -19.86
C THR A 275 -6.60 41.87 -18.59
N PRO A 276 -7.57 40.94 -18.65
CA PRO A 276 -7.89 40.06 -17.52
C PRO A 276 -6.67 39.23 -17.07
N ILE A 277 -6.34 39.25 -15.79
CA ILE A 277 -5.30 38.42 -15.16
C ILE A 277 -5.95 37.48 -14.16
N ILE A 278 -5.90 36.17 -14.43
CA ILE A 278 -6.45 35.11 -13.59
C ILE A 278 -5.30 34.42 -12.85
N ALA A 279 -5.32 34.49 -11.53
CA ALA A 279 -4.32 33.88 -10.67
C ALA A 279 -4.42 32.35 -10.67
N LEU A 280 -3.30 31.64 -10.71
CA LEU A 280 -3.21 30.21 -10.46
C LEU A 280 -2.49 30.03 -9.11
N THR A 281 -3.16 29.47 -8.10
CA THR A 281 -2.64 29.42 -6.72
C THR A 281 -2.74 28.03 -6.10
N ALA A 282 -1.73 27.58 -5.36
CA ALA A 282 -1.77 26.32 -4.59
C ALA A 282 -2.33 26.49 -3.17
N ASP A 283 -2.34 27.71 -2.63
CA ASP A 283 -2.88 28.02 -1.31
C ASP A 283 -4.29 28.61 -1.43
N ILE A 284 -5.26 27.99 -0.77
CA ILE A 284 -6.61 28.55 -0.58
C ILE A 284 -6.79 28.78 0.93
N HIS A 285 -6.44 29.96 1.40
CA HIS A 285 -6.74 30.40 2.75
C HIS A 285 -7.72 31.59 2.71
N ASP A 286 -8.41 31.85 3.82
CA ASP A 286 -9.20 33.06 3.99
C ASP A 286 -8.32 34.29 3.72
N GLY A 287 -8.68 35.10 2.71
CA GLY A 287 -7.98 36.33 2.33
C GLY A 287 -7.24 36.33 0.97
N ILE A 288 -7.14 35.20 0.26
CA ILE A 288 -6.44 35.20 -1.05
C ILE A 288 -7.15 36.06 -2.11
N ARG A 289 -8.49 36.10 -2.06
CA ARG A 289 -9.31 36.97 -2.91
C ARG A 289 -8.98 38.45 -2.70
N GLU A 290 -8.85 38.90 -1.45
CA GLU A 290 -8.48 40.28 -1.12
C GLU A 290 -7.06 40.59 -1.61
N HIS A 291 -6.15 39.61 -1.51
CA HIS A 291 -4.78 39.74 -1.98
C HIS A 291 -4.73 39.90 -3.52
N CYS A 292 -5.38 39.02 -4.28
CA CYS A 292 -5.48 39.11 -5.74
C CYS A 292 -6.10 40.43 -6.21
N GLN A 293 -7.16 40.90 -5.55
CA GLN A 293 -7.80 42.18 -5.89
C GLN A 293 -6.86 43.38 -5.65
N ARG A 294 -6.15 43.40 -4.52
CA ARG A 294 -5.23 44.49 -4.17
C ARG A 294 -4.03 44.56 -5.13
N THR A 295 -3.63 43.45 -5.75
CA THR A 295 -2.53 43.38 -6.71
C THR A 295 -2.99 43.59 -8.15
N GLY A 296 -4.29 43.75 -8.39
CA GLY A 296 -4.88 44.04 -9.69
C GLY A 296 -5.19 42.82 -10.56
N MET A 297 -5.25 41.62 -9.97
CA MET A 297 -5.75 40.41 -10.62
C MET A 297 -7.29 40.40 -10.58
N ASP A 298 -7.90 39.71 -11.54
CA ASP A 298 -9.33 39.77 -11.82
C ASP A 298 -10.10 38.53 -11.31
N ASP A 299 -9.44 37.37 -11.22
CA ASP A 299 -9.99 36.14 -10.63
C ASP A 299 -8.86 35.20 -10.17
N TYR A 300 -9.20 34.05 -9.58
CA TYR A 300 -8.24 32.99 -9.25
C TYR A 300 -8.77 31.59 -9.53
N ILE A 301 -7.87 30.64 -9.72
CA ILE A 301 -8.12 29.20 -9.86
C ILE A 301 -7.12 28.46 -8.96
N SER A 302 -7.62 27.53 -8.17
CA SER A 302 -6.79 26.70 -7.28
C SER A 302 -6.11 25.55 -8.02
N LYS A 303 -4.85 25.27 -7.68
CA LYS A 303 -4.10 24.09 -8.13
C LYS A 303 -4.42 22.91 -7.18
N PRO A 304 -4.66 21.68 -7.69
CA PRO A 304 -4.75 21.32 -9.11
C PRO A 304 -6.08 21.76 -9.74
N TYR A 305 -6.05 22.21 -11.01
CA TYR A 305 -7.22 22.64 -11.78
C TYR A 305 -7.51 21.75 -12.98
N SER A 306 -8.79 21.57 -13.32
CA SER A 306 -9.21 20.78 -14.47
C SER A 306 -9.36 21.63 -15.74
N ARG A 307 -9.52 20.96 -16.89
CA ARG A 307 -9.82 21.62 -18.17
C ARG A 307 -11.14 22.40 -18.10
N GLU A 308 -12.12 21.89 -17.36
CA GLU A 308 -13.43 22.52 -17.19
C GLU A 308 -13.32 23.84 -16.41
N ASP A 309 -12.40 23.94 -15.44
CA ASP A 309 -12.13 25.17 -14.68
C ASP A 309 -11.54 26.27 -15.57
N LEU A 310 -10.57 25.91 -16.42
CA LEU A 310 -9.97 26.82 -17.40
C LEU A 310 -11.00 27.25 -18.47
N ALA A 311 -11.81 26.31 -18.97
CA ALA A 311 -12.86 26.61 -19.93
C ALA A 311 -13.88 27.61 -19.37
N ARG A 312 -14.23 27.47 -18.08
CA ARG A 312 -15.14 28.38 -17.39
C ARG A 312 -14.56 29.78 -17.26
N ALA A 313 -13.29 29.90 -16.88
CA ALA A 313 -12.60 31.19 -16.79
C ALA A 313 -12.49 31.88 -18.17
N LEU A 314 -12.13 31.13 -19.21
CA LEU A 314 -12.08 31.64 -20.58
C LEU A 314 -13.46 32.10 -21.06
N ALA A 315 -14.50 31.29 -20.88
CA ALA A 315 -15.87 31.64 -21.25
C ALA A 315 -16.36 32.89 -20.52
N ARG A 316 -16.00 33.05 -19.24
CA ARG A 316 -16.37 34.21 -18.44
C ARG A 316 -15.71 35.50 -18.92
N TRP A 317 -14.42 35.46 -19.20
CA TRP A 317 -13.62 36.68 -19.44
C TRP A 317 -13.45 37.06 -20.92
N LEU A 318 -13.64 36.12 -21.87
CA LEU A 318 -13.46 36.37 -23.30
C LEU A 318 -14.77 36.67 -24.06
N SER A 319 -15.94 36.40 -23.49
CA SER A 319 -17.24 36.49 -24.18
C SER A 319 -17.80 37.91 -24.35
N GLY A 320 -16.99 38.96 -24.12
CA GLY A 320 -17.29 40.33 -24.53
C GLY A 320 -18.56 40.97 -23.97
N ARG A 321 -19.13 40.46 -22.88
CA ARG A 321 -20.22 41.13 -22.16
C ARG A 321 -19.63 41.98 -21.05
N GLU A 322 -19.44 43.27 -21.33
CA GLU A 322 -19.37 44.27 -20.27
C GLU A 322 -20.71 44.31 -19.53
N THR A 323 -20.75 43.61 -18.40
CA THR A 323 -21.39 44.06 -17.16
C THR A 323 -20.53 43.51 -16.01
N PRO A 324 -20.07 44.34 -15.06
CA PRO A 324 -19.51 43.83 -13.82
C PRO A 324 -20.62 43.06 -13.05
N GLU A 325 -20.20 42.00 -12.36
CA GLU A 325 -20.95 41.03 -11.52
C GLU A 325 -21.31 39.64 -12.10
N THR A 326 -20.51 38.66 -11.61
CA THR A 326 -20.83 37.29 -11.14
C THR A 326 -21.18 36.16 -12.13
N ALA A 327 -20.27 35.16 -12.23
CA ALA A 327 -20.55 33.72 -12.10
C ALA A 327 -19.24 32.88 -12.22
N PRO A 328 -19.08 31.72 -11.55
CA PRO A 328 -19.68 31.25 -10.31
C PRO A 328 -18.67 31.31 -9.15
N ALA A 329 -19.09 31.96 -8.06
CA ALA A 329 -18.49 31.77 -6.76
C ALA A 329 -19.08 30.49 -6.15
N GLU A 330 -18.26 29.64 -5.53
CA GLU A 330 -18.68 29.15 -4.21
C GLU A 330 -18.47 30.30 -3.21
N PRO A 331 -19.40 30.47 -2.26
CA PRO A 331 -19.94 31.78 -1.94
C PRO A 331 -19.18 32.50 -0.83
N ALA A 332 -18.65 33.68 -1.15
CA ALA A 332 -18.34 34.70 -0.16
C ALA A 332 -18.76 36.09 -0.67
N ALA A 333 -19.94 36.50 -0.19
CA ALA A 333 -20.53 37.82 -0.01
C ALA A 333 -20.05 39.03 -0.85
N SER A 334 -20.98 39.54 -1.67
CA SER A 334 -21.30 40.98 -1.77
C SER A 334 -22.83 41.13 -1.77
N PRO A 335 -23.38 42.28 -1.31
CA PRO A 335 -24.65 42.32 -0.59
C PRO A 335 -25.86 42.40 -1.53
N GLN A 336 -26.49 41.26 -1.83
CA GLN A 336 -27.89 41.15 -2.24
C GLN A 336 -28.43 39.77 -1.82
N GLN A 337 -29.23 39.77 -0.75
CA GLN A 337 -29.94 38.64 -0.12
C GLN A 337 -29.08 37.42 0.25
N GLU A 338 -28.69 37.33 1.53
CA GLU A 338 -28.07 36.15 2.15
C GLU A 338 -28.87 34.89 1.77
N GLN A 339 -28.29 34.03 0.91
CA GLN A 339 -28.74 32.66 0.82
C GLN A 339 -28.44 31.99 2.15
N VAL A 340 -29.51 31.57 2.82
CA VAL A 340 -29.52 31.12 4.21
C VAL A 340 -28.84 29.75 4.39
N LEU A 341 -28.91 28.90 3.35
CA LEU A 341 -28.34 27.54 3.31
C LEU A 341 -27.63 27.27 1.97
N ASP A 342 -26.53 26.53 2.01
CA ASP A 342 -25.81 26.04 0.83
C ASP A 342 -26.52 24.84 0.18
N LYS A 343 -27.11 25.05 -1.00
CA LYS A 343 -27.84 24.02 -1.74
C LYS A 343 -26.97 22.85 -2.18
N ALA A 344 -25.69 23.06 -2.50
CA ALA A 344 -24.81 21.98 -2.94
C ALA A 344 -24.50 21.01 -1.78
N ARG A 345 -24.37 21.52 -0.56
CA ARG A 345 -24.24 20.70 0.65
C ARG A 345 -25.54 19.95 0.98
N LEU A 346 -26.69 20.62 0.86
CA LEU A 346 -27.99 19.97 1.04
C LEU A 346 -28.22 18.85 0.02
N ASP A 347 -27.88 19.07 -1.26
CA ASP A 347 -28.00 18.06 -2.31
C ASP A 347 -27.02 16.90 -2.10
N SER A 348 -25.81 17.17 -1.59
CA SER A 348 -24.88 16.13 -1.17
C SER A 348 -25.45 15.29 -0.03
N LEU A 349 -26.02 15.91 1.01
CA LEU A 349 -26.70 15.22 2.12
C LEU A 349 -27.95 14.46 1.67
N ARG A 350 -28.69 14.94 0.66
CA ARG A 350 -29.83 14.21 0.05
C ARG A 350 -29.38 12.97 -0.71
N SER A 351 -28.24 13.05 -1.40
CA SER A 351 -27.70 11.93 -2.18
C SER A 351 -27.05 10.84 -1.32
N MET A 352 -26.80 11.11 -0.04
CA MET A 352 -26.25 10.17 0.94
C MET A 352 -27.40 9.65 1.84
N GLY A 353 -27.79 8.39 1.68
CA GLY A 353 -28.70 7.72 2.61
C GLY A 353 -30.20 7.81 2.30
N HIS A 354 -30.73 6.77 1.66
CA HIS A 354 -32.12 6.34 1.80
C HIS A 354 -32.19 5.04 2.62
N GLU A 355 -32.18 5.13 3.94
CA GLU A 355 -32.54 3.99 4.79
C GLU A 355 -33.90 4.22 5.46
N ARG A 356 -34.86 3.34 5.15
CA ARG A 356 -36.16 3.19 5.84
C ARG A 356 -36.98 4.48 5.97
N GLY A 357 -37.15 5.19 4.86
CA GLY A 357 -38.22 6.18 4.71
C GLY A 357 -37.95 7.57 5.30
N ALA A 358 -36.73 7.87 5.74
CA ALA A 358 -36.31 9.23 6.06
C ALA A 358 -34.90 9.51 5.50
N SER A 359 -34.77 10.61 4.76
CA SER A 359 -33.51 11.10 4.18
C SER A 359 -32.49 11.45 5.29
N LEU A 360 -31.19 11.30 5.05
CA LEU A 360 -30.15 11.73 6.00
C LEU A 360 -30.26 13.23 6.30
N LEU A 361 -30.61 14.02 5.28
CA LEU A 361 -30.97 15.43 5.43
C LEU A 361 -32.12 15.62 6.43
N GLU A 362 -33.14 14.75 6.38
CA GLU A 362 -34.29 14.80 7.27
C GLU A 362 -33.92 14.61 8.74
N LYS A 363 -33.09 13.60 9.03
CA LYS A 363 -32.65 13.33 10.39
C LYS A 363 -31.77 14.46 10.92
N ALA A 364 -30.82 14.93 10.11
CA ALA A 364 -29.90 16.01 10.49
C ALA A 364 -30.63 17.35 10.69
N ALA A 365 -31.54 17.71 9.78
CA ALA A 365 -32.31 18.95 9.88
C ALA A 365 -33.31 18.92 11.04
N ARG A 366 -34.03 17.82 11.27
CA ARG A 366 -34.94 17.69 12.44
C ARG A 366 -34.18 17.77 13.75
N TYR A 367 -33.04 17.08 13.86
CA TYR A 367 -32.19 17.19 15.06
C TYR A 367 -31.76 18.64 15.31
N TYR A 368 -31.30 19.35 14.27
CA TYR A 368 -30.89 20.75 14.38
C TYR A 368 -32.05 21.68 14.78
N ILE A 369 -33.23 21.51 14.16
CA ILE A 369 -34.45 22.29 14.47
C ILE A 369 -34.88 22.08 15.94
N ASP A 370 -34.82 20.84 16.43
CA ASP A 370 -35.30 20.49 17.77
C ASP A 370 -34.34 20.92 18.89
N HIS A 371 -33.02 20.85 18.68
CA HIS A 371 -32.02 21.00 19.76
C HIS A 371 -31.35 22.38 19.81
N THR A 372 -31.15 23.04 18.65
CA THR A 372 -30.44 24.32 18.58
C THR A 372 -31.04 25.43 19.46
N PRO A 373 -32.38 25.59 19.59
CA PRO A 373 -32.96 26.61 20.47
C PRO A 373 -32.59 26.44 21.95
N GLU A 374 -32.47 25.21 22.43
CA GLU A 374 -32.08 24.92 23.82
C GLU A 374 -30.60 25.23 24.04
N GLU A 375 -29.73 24.79 23.12
CA GLU A 375 -28.29 25.05 23.16
C GLU A 375 -27.97 26.56 23.10
N LEU A 376 -28.73 27.32 22.30
CA LEU A 376 -28.63 28.78 22.24
C LEU A 376 -29.02 29.43 23.57
N GLY A 377 -30.03 28.87 24.27
CA GLY A 377 -30.41 29.30 25.61
C GLY A 377 -29.30 29.06 26.64
N ARG A 378 -28.64 27.89 26.58
CA ARG A 378 -27.47 27.59 27.43
C ARG A 378 -26.28 28.49 27.09
N LEU A 379 -26.05 28.79 25.81
CA LEU A 379 -25.00 29.71 25.37
C LEU A 379 -25.23 31.12 25.90
N ARG A 380 -26.49 31.60 25.91
CA ARG A 380 -26.86 32.88 26.51
C ARG A 380 -26.49 32.94 27.99
N GLN A 381 -26.86 31.90 28.74
CA GLN A 381 -26.57 31.82 30.16
C GLN A 381 -25.05 31.76 30.43
N ALA A 382 -24.30 30.99 29.65
CA ALA A 382 -22.84 30.92 29.77
C ALA A 382 -22.16 32.26 29.48
N ILE A 383 -22.70 33.06 28.55
CA ILE A 383 -22.22 34.42 28.24
C ILE A 383 -22.53 35.40 29.39
N GLU A 384 -23.72 35.32 29.99
CA GLU A 384 -24.10 36.12 31.17
C GLU A 384 -23.24 35.78 32.38
N ASP A 385 -22.93 34.50 32.58
CA ASP A 385 -22.12 33.98 33.69
C ASP A 385 -20.59 34.13 33.45
N GLY A 386 -20.17 34.55 32.25
CA GLY A 386 -18.76 34.76 31.90
C GLY A 386 -17.93 33.47 31.82
N MET A 387 -18.56 32.31 31.60
CA MET A 387 -17.90 31.00 31.63
C MET A 387 -17.24 30.67 30.27
N ALA A 388 -16.04 31.19 30.04
CA ALA A 388 -15.32 31.08 28.76
C ALA A 388 -15.25 29.64 28.20
N GLU A 389 -14.88 28.64 29.00
CA GLU A 389 -14.82 27.25 28.51
C GLU A 389 -16.18 26.70 28.08
N GLN A 390 -17.25 27.05 28.80
CA GLN A 390 -18.60 26.60 28.46
C GLN A 390 -19.14 27.30 27.20
N ILE A 391 -18.81 28.59 27.02
CA ILE A 391 -19.09 29.32 25.79
C ILE A 391 -18.37 28.68 24.61
N ARG A 392 -17.08 28.32 24.78
CA ARG A 392 -16.27 27.67 23.75
C ARG A 392 -16.87 26.34 23.29
N LEU A 393 -17.21 25.47 24.24
CA LEU A 393 -17.76 24.14 23.96
C LEU A 393 -19.12 24.22 23.24
N ILE A 394 -20.04 25.04 23.75
CA ILE A 394 -21.37 25.19 23.15
C ILE A 394 -21.26 25.85 21.77
N ALA A 395 -20.41 26.86 21.62
CA ALA A 395 -20.18 27.53 20.33
C ALA A 395 -19.52 26.60 19.30
N HIS A 396 -18.60 25.71 19.72
CA HIS A 396 -17.99 24.71 18.85
C HIS A 396 -19.03 23.75 18.28
N ASN A 397 -19.88 23.17 19.13
CA ASN A 397 -20.92 22.22 18.71
C ASN A 397 -21.96 22.87 17.79
N LEU A 398 -22.39 24.08 18.12
CA LEU A 398 -23.34 24.86 17.31
C LEU A 398 -22.74 25.26 15.95
N LYS A 399 -21.46 25.59 15.90
CA LYS A 399 -20.74 25.85 14.65
C LYS A 399 -20.68 24.61 13.77
N SER A 400 -20.25 23.47 14.32
CA SER A 400 -20.08 22.21 13.57
C SER A 400 -21.41 21.70 12.99
N SER A 401 -22.48 21.73 13.77
CA SER A 401 -23.83 21.35 13.32
C SER A 401 -24.40 22.31 12.26
N SER A 402 -24.09 23.61 12.36
CA SER A 402 -24.48 24.61 11.36
C SER A 402 -23.72 24.46 10.04
N ASP A 403 -22.40 24.21 10.10
CA ASP A 403 -21.56 24.02 8.92
C ASP A 403 -21.94 22.75 8.15
N MET A 404 -22.28 21.69 8.87
CA MET A 404 -22.74 20.42 8.32
C MET A 404 -23.97 20.62 7.41
N LEU A 405 -24.93 21.44 7.83
CA LEU A 405 -26.15 21.75 7.09
C LEU A 405 -25.98 22.86 6.05
N GLY A 406 -24.76 23.39 5.90
CA GLY A 406 -24.49 24.50 4.98
C GLY A 406 -25.04 25.85 5.44
N ALA A 407 -25.36 26.00 6.73
CA ALA A 407 -25.80 27.26 7.35
C ALA A 407 -24.59 28.16 7.67
N THR A 408 -23.82 28.51 6.64
CA THR A 408 -22.51 29.20 6.77
C THR A 408 -22.59 30.56 7.46
N GLY A 409 -23.73 31.25 7.37
CA GLY A 409 -23.97 32.54 8.03
C GLY A 409 -24.00 32.43 9.56
N ILE A 410 -24.79 31.49 10.10
CA ILE A 410 -24.89 31.30 11.55
C ILE A 410 -23.66 30.57 12.12
N ALA A 411 -23.07 29.62 11.37
CA ALA A 411 -21.83 28.95 11.74
C ALA A 411 -20.68 29.94 11.97
N ARG A 412 -20.60 31.00 11.16
CA ARG A 412 -19.60 32.07 11.30
C ARG A 412 -19.75 32.85 12.61
N GLU A 413 -20.98 33.14 13.04
CA GLU A 413 -21.21 33.84 14.30
C GLU A 413 -20.85 32.94 15.50
N PHE A 414 -21.14 31.64 15.44
CA PHE A 414 -20.68 30.68 16.44
C PHE A 414 -19.15 30.53 16.46
N GLY A 415 -18.48 30.49 15.31
CA GLY A 415 -17.01 30.47 15.25
C GLY A 415 -16.34 31.73 15.82
N ARG A 416 -17.01 32.89 15.70
CA ARG A 416 -16.54 34.12 16.36
C ARG A 416 -16.69 34.03 17.88
N LEU A 417 -17.82 33.50 18.37
CA LEU A 417 -18.03 33.27 19.80
C LEU A 417 -17.03 32.27 20.39
N GLU A 418 -16.76 31.18 19.67
CA GLU A 418 -15.74 30.18 20.02
C GLU A 418 -14.35 30.82 20.15
N LYS A 419 -13.94 31.61 19.14
CA LYS A 419 -12.64 32.31 19.14
C LYS A 419 -12.53 33.34 20.28
N MET A 420 -13.60 34.08 20.55
CA MET A 420 -13.63 35.06 21.64
C MET A 420 -13.53 34.41 23.02
N ALA A 421 -14.11 33.23 23.18
CA ALA A 421 -13.99 32.43 24.39
C ALA A 421 -12.54 31.93 24.59
N LEU A 422 -11.90 31.44 23.52
CA LEU A 422 -10.48 31.06 23.48
C LEU A 422 -9.55 32.23 23.86
N GLU A 423 -9.84 33.44 23.37
CA GLU A 423 -9.04 34.62 23.64
C GLU A 423 -9.39 35.32 24.97
N HIS A 424 -10.36 34.80 25.74
CA HIS A 424 -10.92 35.41 26.95
C HIS A 424 -11.45 36.86 26.76
N ARG A 425 -11.92 37.20 25.55
CA ARG A 425 -12.42 38.54 25.18
C ARG A 425 -13.93 38.53 24.97
N LEU A 426 -14.69 38.47 26.05
CA LEU A 426 -16.14 38.28 26.02
C LEU A 426 -16.98 39.57 25.86
N GLU A 427 -16.35 40.74 25.72
CA GLU A 427 -17.03 42.05 25.69
C GLU A 427 -18.05 42.19 24.54
N GLU A 428 -17.76 41.61 23.37
CA GLU A 428 -18.66 41.64 22.21
C GLU A 428 -19.53 40.37 22.09
N ALA A 429 -19.39 39.39 23.01
CA ALA A 429 -20.06 38.10 22.92
C ALA A 429 -21.60 38.23 22.90
N PRO A 430 -22.24 39.13 23.69
CA PRO A 430 -23.68 39.36 23.59
C PRO A 430 -24.13 39.89 22.22
N GLN A 431 -23.29 40.68 21.54
CA GLN A 431 -23.63 41.23 20.22
C GLN A 431 -23.59 40.15 19.13
N ARG A 432 -22.62 39.24 19.22
CA ARG A 432 -22.50 38.07 18.32
C ARG A 432 -23.59 37.05 18.55
N LEU A 433 -23.94 36.79 19.82
CA LEU A 433 -25.09 35.95 20.16
C LEU A 433 -26.39 36.53 19.58
N GLN A 434 -26.60 37.84 19.70
CA GLN A 434 -27.78 38.50 19.13
C GLN A 434 -27.82 38.41 17.58
N ALA A 435 -26.67 38.37 16.92
CA ALA A 435 -26.60 38.15 15.48
C ALA A 435 -26.99 36.71 15.11
N ALA A 436 -26.50 35.71 15.85
CA ALA A 436 -26.89 34.32 15.68
C ALA A 436 -28.40 34.08 15.96
N GLU A 437 -28.93 34.70 17.02
CA GLU A 437 -30.36 34.66 17.39
C GLU A 437 -31.29 35.21 16.28
N LYS A 438 -30.81 36.19 15.50
CA LYS A 438 -31.57 36.75 14.38
C LYS A 438 -31.55 35.84 13.15
N LEU A 439 -30.47 35.09 12.94
CA LEU A 439 -30.30 34.19 11.80
C LEU A 439 -30.99 32.84 12.02
N LEU A 440 -31.10 32.38 13.27
CA LEU A 440 -31.63 31.05 13.59
C LEU A 440 -33.05 30.78 13.04
N PRO A 441 -34.06 31.66 13.21
CA PRO A 441 -35.40 31.42 12.68
C PRO A 441 -35.41 31.29 11.15
N VAL A 442 -34.56 32.07 10.47
CA VAL A 442 -34.44 32.07 9.02
C VAL A 442 -33.82 30.75 8.53
N VAL A 443 -32.80 30.25 9.24
CA VAL A 443 -32.17 28.96 8.96
C VAL A 443 -33.13 27.79 9.19
N MET A 444 -33.91 27.82 10.27
CA MET A 444 -34.89 26.78 10.58
C MET A 444 -36.00 26.72 9.52
N GLU A 445 -36.53 27.88 9.10
CA GLU A 445 -37.55 27.96 8.04
C GLU A 445 -37.01 27.41 6.69
N ALA A 446 -35.78 27.78 6.33
CA ALA A 446 -35.13 27.27 5.12
C ALA A 446 -34.86 25.76 5.16
N LEU A 447 -34.57 25.20 6.36
CA LEU A 447 -34.42 23.76 6.55
C LEU A 447 -35.78 23.05 6.43
N GLU A 448 -36.85 23.58 7.02
CA GLU A 448 -38.20 23.02 6.90
C GLU A 448 -38.69 22.99 5.43
N GLU A 449 -38.42 24.05 4.65
CA GLU A 449 -38.70 24.06 3.21
C GLU A 449 -37.88 23.00 2.44
N ALA A 450 -36.61 22.81 2.82
CA ALA A 450 -35.75 21.82 2.19
C ALA A 450 -36.18 20.37 2.47
N LEU A 451 -36.86 20.14 3.60
CA LEU A 451 -37.45 18.85 3.98
C LEU A 451 -38.74 18.53 3.23
N GLN A 452 -39.61 19.52 3.02
CA GLN A 452 -40.85 19.32 2.25
C GLN A 452 -40.60 18.95 0.78
N ALA A 453 -39.44 19.29 0.23
CA ALA A 453 -39.04 18.93 -1.13
C ALA A 453 -38.56 17.47 -1.28
N ASP A 454 -38.20 16.79 -0.17
CA ASP A 454 -37.59 15.45 -0.15
C ASP A 454 -38.64 14.32 -0.15
N ASP A 455 -39.85 14.58 0.35
CA ASP A 455 -40.96 13.62 0.44
C ASP A 455 -41.50 13.14 -0.93
N ALA A 456 -41.10 13.77 -2.04
CA ALA A 456 -41.65 13.52 -3.38
C ALA A 456 -40.91 12.44 -4.19
N GLN A 457 -39.74 11.94 -3.75
CA GLN A 457 -38.92 11.00 -4.53
C GLN A 457 -38.31 9.88 -3.68
N VAL A 458 -39.10 8.87 -3.30
CA VAL A 458 -38.56 7.60 -2.75
C VAL A 458 -39.00 6.43 -3.62
N LYS A 459 -38.04 5.75 -4.25
CA LYS A 459 -38.23 4.44 -4.91
C LYS A 459 -37.44 3.38 -4.11
N PRO A 460 -38.03 2.22 -3.78
CA PRO A 460 -37.32 1.17 -3.07
C PRO A 460 -36.44 0.37 -4.03
N VAL A 461 -35.18 0.13 -3.64
CA VAL A 461 -34.27 -0.82 -4.30
C VAL A 461 -33.92 -1.95 -3.30
N PRO A 462 -33.84 -3.22 -3.73
CA PRO A 462 -33.79 -4.36 -2.83
C PRO A 462 -32.37 -4.77 -2.39
N GLU A 463 -32.34 -5.45 -1.24
CA GLU A 463 -31.21 -6.00 -0.48
C GLU A 463 -30.35 -7.03 -1.23
N GLN A 464 -29.03 -6.94 -1.01
CA GLN A 464 -28.20 -7.92 -0.27
C GLN A 464 -26.73 -7.48 -0.39
N VAL A 465 -26.17 -6.90 0.67
CA VAL A 465 -24.74 -6.54 0.72
C VAL A 465 -24.08 -7.42 1.79
N GLU A 466 -23.15 -8.27 1.36
CA GLU A 466 -22.24 -9.00 2.25
C GLU A 466 -21.47 -8.00 3.13
N ALA A 467 -21.35 -8.29 4.43
CA ALA A 467 -20.75 -7.36 5.39
C ALA A 467 -19.28 -7.08 5.06
N ASN A 468 -18.96 -5.82 4.74
CA ASN A 468 -17.63 -5.36 4.31
C ASN A 468 -16.61 -5.18 5.45
N GLY A 469 -16.95 -5.60 6.68
CA GLY A 469 -16.07 -5.56 7.86
C GLY A 469 -16.68 -4.82 9.06
N ARG A 470 -16.16 -5.09 10.26
CA ARG A 470 -16.61 -4.50 11.54
C ARG A 470 -15.77 -3.30 11.96
N ILE A 471 -16.40 -2.16 12.18
CA ILE A 471 -15.76 -0.89 12.50
C ILE A 471 -16.26 -0.40 13.86
N LEU A 472 -15.35 0.03 14.72
CA LEU A 472 -15.67 0.78 15.92
C LEU A 472 -15.45 2.28 15.65
N LEU A 473 -16.51 3.08 15.74
CA LEU A 473 -16.47 4.53 15.64
C LEU A 473 -16.47 5.15 17.04
N VAL A 474 -15.41 5.87 17.37
CA VAL A 474 -15.22 6.52 18.67
C VAL A 474 -15.05 8.01 18.45
N ASP A 475 -16.02 8.78 18.89
CA ASP A 475 -16.03 10.25 18.78
C ASP A 475 -16.99 10.79 19.84
N ASP A 476 -16.73 11.95 20.45
CA ASP A 476 -17.60 12.53 21.47
C ASP A 476 -18.72 13.40 20.87
N ASP A 477 -18.58 13.87 19.63
CA ASP A 477 -19.60 14.64 18.90
C ASP A 477 -20.74 13.73 18.39
N PRO A 478 -21.98 13.87 18.91
CA PRO A 478 -23.12 13.07 18.51
C PRO A 478 -23.55 13.30 17.05
N ALA A 479 -23.37 14.50 16.50
CA ALA A 479 -23.72 14.81 15.13
C ALA A 479 -22.73 14.13 14.15
N PHE A 480 -21.44 14.24 14.45
CA PHE A 480 -20.40 13.57 13.67
C PHE A 480 -20.55 12.04 13.69
N ARG A 481 -20.82 11.45 14.87
CA ARG A 481 -21.09 10.00 14.99
C ARG A 481 -22.26 9.56 14.13
N LEU A 482 -23.38 10.28 14.20
CA LEU A 482 -24.61 9.92 13.48
C LEU A 482 -24.37 9.85 11.96
N VAL A 483 -23.74 10.89 11.39
CA VAL A 483 -23.49 10.96 9.95
C VAL A 483 -22.44 9.92 9.53
N THR A 484 -21.33 9.84 10.24
CA THR A 484 -20.26 8.91 9.91
C THR A 484 -20.73 7.46 10.00
N ALA A 485 -21.47 7.10 11.05
CA ALA A 485 -22.04 5.76 11.18
C ALA A 485 -23.03 5.44 10.06
N ALA A 486 -23.87 6.40 9.64
CA ALA A 486 -24.80 6.22 8.52
C ALA A 486 -24.04 5.98 7.20
N SER A 487 -23.05 6.81 6.87
CA SER A 487 -22.26 6.66 5.64
C SER A 487 -21.45 5.35 5.59
N LEU A 488 -20.92 4.91 6.73
CA LEU A 488 -20.20 3.64 6.82
C LEU A 488 -21.14 2.43 6.70
N ARG A 489 -22.33 2.48 7.32
CA ARG A 489 -23.34 1.42 7.18
C ARG A 489 -23.84 1.32 5.73
N GLU A 490 -24.07 2.45 5.06
CA GLU A 490 -24.42 2.51 3.64
C GLU A 490 -23.34 1.90 2.74
N ALA A 491 -22.06 2.11 3.07
CA ALA A 491 -20.93 1.49 2.37
C ALA A 491 -20.78 -0.03 2.64
N GLY A 492 -21.67 -0.61 3.45
CA GLY A 492 -21.76 -2.04 3.76
C GLY A 492 -20.99 -2.49 5.01
N PHE A 493 -20.52 -1.56 5.85
CA PHE A 493 -19.79 -1.90 7.08
C PHE A 493 -20.73 -2.10 8.28
N VAL A 494 -20.33 -2.97 9.20
CA VAL A 494 -21.00 -3.11 10.50
C VAL A 494 -20.35 -2.13 11.47
N VAL A 495 -21.10 -1.14 11.93
CA VAL A 495 -20.56 -0.05 12.78
C VAL A 495 -21.09 -0.15 14.20
N THR A 496 -20.16 -0.29 15.15
CA THR A 496 -20.39 -0.13 16.59
C THR A 496 -19.91 1.26 16.99
N GLU A 497 -20.65 1.96 17.84
CA GLU A 497 -20.37 3.34 18.24
C GLU A 497 -19.97 3.39 19.71
N ALA A 498 -18.99 4.23 20.05
CA ALA A 498 -18.62 4.54 21.43
C ALA A 498 -18.51 6.07 21.60
N THR A 499 -18.96 6.57 22.74
CA THR A 499 -19.04 8.03 22.97
C THR A 499 -17.83 8.60 23.72
N ASN A 500 -16.96 7.73 24.25
CA ASN A 500 -15.76 8.12 24.99
C ASN A 500 -14.73 6.98 25.03
N GLY A 501 -13.51 7.28 25.47
CA GLY A 501 -12.42 6.32 25.50
C GLY A 501 -12.61 5.10 26.41
N LYS A 502 -13.36 5.22 27.51
CA LYS A 502 -13.63 4.09 28.42
C LYS A 502 -14.58 3.09 27.76
N ASP A 503 -15.63 3.60 27.15
CA ASP A 503 -16.62 2.81 26.40
C ASP A 503 -15.97 2.12 25.19
N ALA A 504 -15.07 2.83 24.50
CA ALA A 504 -14.28 2.26 23.40
C ALA A 504 -13.44 1.05 23.86
N LEU A 505 -12.67 1.18 24.94
CA LEU A 505 -11.86 0.08 25.48
C LEU A 505 -12.70 -1.10 25.98
N ALA A 506 -13.85 -0.83 26.62
CA ALA A 506 -14.78 -1.88 27.05
C ALA A 506 -15.38 -2.63 25.85
N THR A 507 -15.71 -1.92 24.78
CA THR A 507 -16.22 -2.49 23.54
C THR A 507 -15.17 -3.36 22.86
N ILE A 508 -13.93 -2.88 22.72
CA ILE A 508 -12.81 -3.67 22.14
C ILE A 508 -12.58 -4.98 22.89
N ALA A 509 -12.69 -4.97 24.22
CA ALA A 509 -12.49 -6.16 25.04
C ALA A 509 -13.64 -7.18 24.94
N THR A 510 -14.86 -6.73 24.64
CA THR A 510 -16.05 -7.60 24.59
C THR A 510 -16.37 -8.09 23.18
N ASP A 511 -16.25 -7.21 22.18
CA ASP A 511 -16.41 -7.54 20.76
C ASP A 511 -15.32 -6.83 19.93
N PRO A 512 -14.20 -7.52 19.62
CA PRO A 512 -13.06 -6.88 18.97
C PRO A 512 -13.40 -6.49 17.51
N PRO A 513 -13.27 -5.20 17.15
CA PRO A 513 -13.52 -4.73 15.79
C PRO A 513 -12.37 -5.10 14.84
N GLU A 514 -12.61 -5.03 13.53
CA GLU A 514 -11.56 -5.19 12.50
C GLU A 514 -10.83 -3.87 12.19
N LEU A 515 -11.44 -2.72 12.51
CA LEU A 515 -10.84 -1.39 12.39
C LEU A 515 -11.45 -0.44 13.41
N ILE A 516 -10.66 0.52 13.91
CA ILE A 516 -11.12 1.56 14.84
C ILE A 516 -10.95 2.93 14.17
N LEU A 517 -12.03 3.70 14.12
CA LEU A 517 -12.05 5.10 13.73
C LEU A 517 -12.16 5.94 15.01
N LEU A 518 -11.14 6.74 15.32
CA LEU A 518 -10.95 7.32 16.65
C LEU A 518 -10.73 8.83 16.59
N ASP A 519 -11.54 9.62 17.29
CA ASP A 519 -11.26 11.05 17.45
C ASP A 519 -9.98 11.27 18.26
N ALA A 520 -9.16 12.22 17.81
CA ALA A 520 -7.94 12.62 18.46
C ALA A 520 -8.19 13.41 19.76
N LEU A 521 -9.23 14.25 19.79
CA LEU A 521 -9.56 15.10 20.94
C LEU A 521 -10.86 14.60 21.58
N MET A 522 -10.79 14.20 22.85
CA MET A 522 -11.96 13.81 23.66
C MET A 522 -11.76 14.22 25.13
N GLU A 523 -12.84 14.50 25.84
CA GLU A 523 -12.80 15.07 27.20
C GLU A 523 -12.15 14.17 28.29
N ASP A 524 -12.32 12.84 28.19
CA ASP A 524 -11.95 11.88 29.25
C ASP A 524 -10.53 11.31 29.07
N ILE A 525 -10.33 10.58 27.97
CA ILE A 525 -9.06 9.98 27.56
C ILE A 525 -8.91 10.39 26.10
N ASP A 526 -7.80 11.05 25.77
CA ASP A 526 -7.55 11.47 24.39
C ASP A 526 -7.37 10.26 23.44
N GLY A 527 -7.58 10.49 22.14
CA GLY A 527 -7.46 9.44 21.14
C GLY A 527 -6.05 8.87 21.03
N PHE A 528 -5.03 9.68 21.31
CA PHE A 528 -3.63 9.26 21.22
C PHE A 528 -3.28 8.22 22.30
N GLU A 529 -3.72 8.44 23.53
CA GLU A 529 -3.56 7.56 24.68
C GLU A 529 -4.30 6.22 24.46
N ILE A 530 -5.51 6.27 23.90
CA ILE A 530 -6.27 5.05 23.55
C ILE A 530 -5.52 4.25 22.48
N CYS A 531 -5.06 4.92 21.42
CA CYS A 531 -4.26 4.29 20.37
C CYS A 531 -3.00 3.63 20.95
N ALA A 532 -2.28 4.34 21.82
CA ALA A 532 -1.08 3.80 22.47
C ALA A 532 -1.38 2.54 23.31
N ARG A 533 -2.51 2.52 24.04
CA ARG A 533 -2.94 1.34 24.81
C ARG A 533 -3.30 0.15 23.92
N ILE A 534 -4.03 0.38 22.83
CA ILE A 534 -4.36 -0.65 21.84
C ILE A 534 -3.07 -1.26 21.27
N GLN A 535 -2.06 -0.43 20.99
CA GLN A 535 -0.78 -0.86 20.42
C GLN A 535 0.16 -1.54 21.43
N GLN A 536 -0.05 -1.38 22.73
CA GLN A 536 0.74 -2.05 23.78
C GLN A 536 0.26 -3.47 24.08
N ASP A 537 -1.02 -3.77 23.88
CA ASP A 537 -1.59 -5.09 24.12
C ASP A 537 -1.40 -6.02 22.90
N PRO A 538 -0.70 -7.17 23.04
CA PRO A 538 -0.50 -8.13 21.95
C PRO A 538 -1.80 -8.64 21.31
N GLY A 539 -2.91 -8.65 22.05
CA GLY A 539 -4.21 -9.09 21.57
C GLY A 539 -4.92 -8.06 20.69
N THR A 540 -4.70 -6.77 20.90
CA THR A 540 -5.39 -5.68 20.17
C THR A 540 -4.48 -4.89 19.24
N ARG A 541 -3.16 -5.01 19.36
CA ARG A 541 -2.17 -4.29 18.55
C ARG A 541 -2.34 -4.48 17.03
N GLN A 542 -2.95 -5.58 16.63
CA GLN A 542 -3.18 -5.93 15.23
C GLN A 542 -4.36 -5.17 14.61
N ILE A 543 -5.22 -4.56 15.43
CA ILE A 543 -6.38 -3.80 14.95
C ILE A 543 -5.88 -2.43 14.45
N PRO A 544 -6.06 -2.10 13.16
CA PRO A 544 -5.68 -0.80 12.64
C PRO A 544 -6.53 0.32 13.25
N VAL A 545 -5.86 1.37 13.72
CA VAL A 545 -6.50 2.58 14.26
C VAL A 545 -6.33 3.72 13.26
N LEU A 546 -7.44 4.29 12.79
CA LEU A 546 -7.48 5.46 11.93
C LEU A 546 -7.92 6.66 12.77
N MET A 547 -7.02 7.62 12.97
CA MET A 547 -7.32 8.82 13.74
C MET A 547 -8.14 9.79 12.90
N VAL A 548 -9.17 10.39 13.47
CA VAL A 548 -9.93 11.51 12.89
C VAL A 548 -9.64 12.73 13.75
N THR A 549 -9.25 13.84 13.13
CA THR A 549 -8.82 15.03 13.88
C THR A 549 -9.29 16.32 13.22
N GLY A 550 -9.72 17.29 14.03
CA GLY A 550 -9.92 18.68 13.58
C GLY A 550 -8.64 19.52 13.54
N LEU A 551 -7.52 18.93 13.99
CA LEU A 551 -6.21 19.56 14.02
C LEU A 551 -5.50 19.34 12.68
N ASP A 552 -5.17 20.43 11.98
CA ASP A 552 -4.45 20.48 10.72
C ASP A 552 -2.94 20.74 10.90
N ASP A 553 -2.45 20.75 12.14
CA ASP A 553 -1.04 20.99 12.47
C ASP A 553 -0.17 19.71 12.39
N ILE A 554 1.09 19.90 11.96
CA ILE A 554 2.07 18.84 11.74
C ILE A 554 2.39 18.08 13.05
N ASP A 555 2.33 18.73 14.21
CA ASP A 555 2.65 18.11 15.50
C ASP A 555 1.58 17.07 15.88
N SER A 556 0.31 17.34 15.60
CA SER A 556 -0.81 16.41 15.81
C SER A 556 -0.71 15.17 14.92
N VAL A 557 -0.26 15.33 13.68
CA VAL A 557 0.01 14.20 12.76
C VAL A 557 1.16 13.33 13.27
N HIS A 558 2.27 13.95 13.69
CA HIS A 558 3.39 13.21 14.27
C HIS A 558 3.01 12.46 15.55
N LYS A 559 2.20 13.07 16.42
CA LYS A 559 1.67 12.40 17.62
C LYS A 559 0.82 11.18 17.29
N ALA A 560 -0.02 11.24 16.24
CA ALA A 560 -0.84 10.12 15.82
C ALA A 560 0.02 8.90 15.42
N PHE A 561 1.08 9.12 14.64
CA PHE A 561 1.98 8.05 14.24
C PHE A 561 2.85 7.53 15.39
N GLN A 562 3.29 8.40 16.30
CA GLN A 562 4.03 7.98 17.50
C GLN A 562 3.17 7.11 18.44
N ALA A 563 1.88 7.40 18.54
CA ALA A 563 0.91 6.58 19.25
C ALA A 563 0.61 5.23 18.55
N GLY A 564 1.10 5.06 17.31
CA GLY A 564 0.96 3.83 16.53
C GLY A 564 -0.31 3.75 15.69
N ALA A 565 -0.92 4.89 15.32
CA ALA A 565 -2.05 4.92 14.40
C ALA A 565 -1.62 4.43 13.00
N ALA A 566 -2.52 3.70 12.33
CA ALA A 566 -2.35 3.22 10.96
C ALA A 566 -2.48 4.35 9.92
N GLY A 567 -3.14 5.46 10.30
CA GLY A 567 -3.26 6.67 9.51
C GLY A 567 -4.11 7.71 10.21
N PHE A 568 -4.27 8.88 9.59
CA PHE A 568 -5.10 9.98 10.10
C PHE A 568 -5.99 10.57 9.00
N ILE A 569 -7.08 11.21 9.37
CA ILE A 569 -8.02 11.94 8.51
C ILE A 569 -8.38 13.26 9.18
N THR A 570 -8.40 14.34 8.41
CA THR A 570 -8.79 15.67 8.89
C THR A 570 -10.30 15.89 8.77
N LYS A 571 -10.89 16.59 9.75
CA LYS A 571 -12.25 17.13 9.69
C LYS A 571 -12.20 18.48 8.92
N PRO A 572 -13.17 18.80 8.03
CA PRO A 572 -14.35 18.02 7.67
C PRO A 572 -14.01 16.79 6.80
N VAL A 573 -14.67 15.67 7.10
CA VAL A 573 -14.33 14.37 6.50
C VAL A 573 -14.92 14.22 5.10
N ASN A 574 -14.05 13.86 4.14
CA ASN A 574 -14.47 13.39 2.83
C ASN A 574 -14.82 11.90 2.90
N TYR A 575 -16.12 11.57 2.96
CA TYR A 575 -16.59 10.18 3.13
C TYR A 575 -16.15 9.22 2.02
N PRO A 576 -16.17 9.57 0.72
CA PRO A 576 -15.57 8.74 -0.32
C PRO A 576 -14.12 8.35 -0.06
N VAL A 577 -13.28 9.31 0.36
CA VAL A 577 -11.87 9.07 0.70
C VAL A 577 -11.73 8.24 1.97
N LEU A 578 -12.53 8.53 3.01
CA LEU A 578 -12.57 7.75 4.26
C LEU A 578 -12.89 6.27 3.97
N ILE A 579 -13.94 6.01 3.19
CA ILE A 579 -14.36 4.64 2.83
C ILE A 579 -13.24 3.91 2.08
N HIS A 580 -12.59 4.57 1.12
CA HIS A 580 -11.46 3.97 0.40
C HIS A 580 -10.29 3.63 1.34
N ARG A 581 -9.95 4.55 2.26
CA ARG A 581 -8.89 4.33 3.27
C ARG A 581 -9.24 3.18 4.21
N ILE A 582 -10.48 3.08 4.67
CA ILE A 582 -10.96 1.99 5.52
C ILE A 582 -10.83 0.65 4.79
N ARG A 583 -11.32 0.55 3.55
CA ARG A 583 -11.21 -0.69 2.74
C ARG A 583 -9.75 -1.11 2.57
N PHE A 584 -8.87 -0.14 2.30
CA PHE A 584 -7.44 -0.41 2.18
C PHE A 584 -6.85 -0.97 3.49
N GLN A 585 -7.14 -0.34 4.63
CA GLN A 585 -6.63 -0.79 5.93
C GLN A 585 -7.17 -2.17 6.33
N LEU A 586 -8.46 -2.44 6.10
CA LEU A 586 -9.05 -3.76 6.33
C LEU A 586 -8.41 -4.84 5.46
N ARG A 587 -8.14 -4.55 4.18
CA ARG A 587 -7.44 -5.48 3.29
C ARG A 587 -6.04 -5.81 3.80
N VAL A 588 -5.27 -4.80 4.21
CA VAL A 588 -3.92 -4.97 4.77
C VAL A 588 -3.95 -5.81 6.04
N ALA A 589 -4.91 -5.55 6.93
CA ALA A 589 -5.06 -6.30 8.18
C ALA A 589 -5.40 -7.78 7.92
N ARG A 590 -6.38 -8.07 7.05
CA ARG A 590 -6.80 -9.44 6.71
C ARG A 590 -5.68 -10.26 6.07
N GLU A 591 -4.96 -9.67 5.11
CA GLU A 591 -3.83 -10.33 4.46
C GLU A 591 -2.69 -10.65 5.44
N SER A 592 -2.48 -9.79 6.44
CA SER A 592 -1.49 -10.03 7.49
C SER A 592 -1.83 -11.25 8.34
N VAL A 593 -3.10 -11.37 8.73
CA VAL A 593 -3.63 -12.50 9.50
C VAL A 593 -3.51 -13.79 8.68
N GLU A 594 -4.00 -13.80 7.44
CA GLU A 594 -3.95 -14.96 6.56
C GLU A 594 -2.51 -15.45 6.29
N LEU A 595 -1.59 -14.52 6.04
CA LEU A 595 -0.18 -14.84 5.81
C LEU A 595 0.46 -15.46 7.06
N ARG A 596 0.11 -14.98 8.25
CA ARG A 596 0.60 -15.55 9.50
C ARG A 596 0.05 -16.95 9.70
N GLU A 597 -1.25 -17.16 9.51
CA GLU A 597 -1.87 -18.48 9.60
C GLU A 597 -1.25 -19.46 8.60
N SER A 598 -1.03 -19.02 7.35
CA SER A 598 -0.36 -19.81 6.32
C SER A 598 1.08 -20.16 6.69
N ARG A 599 1.85 -19.22 7.26
CA ARG A 599 3.21 -19.48 7.77
C ARG A 599 3.21 -20.48 8.93
N GLU A 600 2.29 -20.34 9.88
CA GLU A 600 2.16 -21.25 11.02
C GLU A 600 1.76 -22.66 10.54
N GLN A 601 0.82 -22.77 9.60
CA GLN A 601 0.44 -24.03 8.96
C GLN A 601 1.61 -24.68 8.22
N LEU A 602 2.37 -23.91 7.43
CA LEU A 602 3.53 -24.42 6.69
C LEU A 602 4.62 -24.90 7.65
N ALA A 603 4.90 -24.14 8.71
CA ALA A 603 5.86 -24.54 9.74
C ALA A 603 5.44 -25.85 10.43
N MET A 604 4.16 -25.99 10.76
CA MET A 604 3.62 -27.21 11.35
C MET A 604 3.70 -28.40 10.37
N ALA A 605 3.38 -28.19 9.09
CA ALA A 605 3.49 -29.21 8.04
C ALA A 605 4.94 -29.67 7.83
N GLN A 606 5.90 -28.74 7.78
CA GLN A 606 7.33 -29.03 7.69
C GLN A 606 7.83 -29.80 8.91
N GLN A 607 7.36 -29.45 10.10
CA GLN A 607 7.69 -30.15 11.33
C GLN A 607 7.15 -31.59 11.33
N LEU A 608 5.88 -31.79 10.94
CA LEU A 608 5.26 -33.12 10.83
C LEU A 608 5.95 -33.99 9.77
N ALA A 609 6.32 -33.39 8.63
CA ALA A 609 7.01 -34.05 7.53
C ALA A 609 8.51 -34.28 7.78
N ARG A 610 9.06 -33.72 8.87
CA ARG A 610 10.49 -33.75 9.23
C ARG A 610 11.39 -33.21 8.10
N LEU A 611 10.94 -32.12 7.49
CA LEU A 611 11.64 -31.45 6.41
C LEU A 611 12.43 -30.27 6.97
N GLY A 612 13.75 -30.31 6.80
CA GLY A 612 14.64 -29.17 6.93
C GLY A 612 15.11 -28.69 5.57
N HIS A 613 15.69 -27.50 5.49
CA HIS A 613 16.42 -27.06 4.31
C HIS A 613 17.69 -26.32 4.69
N TRP A 614 18.63 -26.27 3.75
CA TRP A 614 19.82 -25.42 3.79
C TRP A 614 19.94 -24.67 2.46
N ARG A 615 20.49 -23.46 2.52
CA ARG A 615 20.74 -22.60 1.37
C ARG A 615 22.22 -22.30 1.29
N TRP A 616 22.80 -22.40 0.10
CA TRP A 616 24.19 -22.09 -0.15
C TRP A 616 24.34 -21.14 -1.33
N GLU A 617 25.05 -20.04 -1.09
CA GLU A 617 25.41 -19.04 -2.10
C GLU A 617 26.93 -18.94 -2.15
N PRO A 618 27.60 -19.70 -3.05
CA PRO A 618 29.05 -19.75 -3.15
C PRO A 618 29.66 -18.36 -3.40
N ALA A 619 29.00 -17.53 -4.23
CA ALA A 619 29.47 -16.19 -4.57
C ALA A 619 29.52 -15.23 -3.38
N LYS A 620 28.69 -15.47 -2.34
CA LYS A 620 28.66 -14.68 -1.10
C LYS A 620 29.37 -15.36 0.07
N ALA A 621 29.89 -16.58 -0.12
CA ALA A 621 30.32 -17.46 0.96
C ALA A 621 29.25 -17.61 2.08
N ARG A 622 27.96 -17.51 1.74
CA ARG A 622 26.84 -17.57 2.70
C ARG A 622 26.23 -18.97 2.66
N PHE A 623 26.22 -19.64 3.80
CA PHE A 623 25.52 -20.91 4.01
C PHE A 623 24.55 -20.74 5.16
N GLU A 624 23.30 -21.15 4.97
CA GLU A 624 22.23 -21.01 5.96
C GLU A 624 21.51 -22.33 6.14
N VAL A 625 21.15 -22.63 7.38
CA VAL A 625 20.34 -23.80 7.73
C VAL A 625 19.04 -23.31 8.33
N SER A 626 17.93 -23.93 7.93
CA SER A 626 16.63 -23.69 8.56
C SER A 626 16.64 -24.14 10.01
N GLU A 627 15.80 -23.51 10.83
CA GLU A 627 15.63 -23.87 12.24
C GLU A 627 15.21 -25.35 12.40
N GLN A 628 14.37 -25.86 11.49
CA GLN A 628 13.95 -27.25 11.49
C GLN A 628 15.11 -28.20 11.14
N LEU A 629 15.98 -27.85 10.20
CA LEU A 629 17.19 -28.64 9.90
C LEU A 629 18.15 -28.65 11.10
N ALA A 630 18.33 -27.50 11.76
CA ALA A 630 19.12 -27.41 12.98
C ALA A 630 18.57 -28.34 14.07
N ARG A 631 17.25 -28.38 14.26
CA ARG A 631 16.60 -29.33 15.19
C ARG A 631 16.80 -30.79 14.79
N ILE A 632 16.69 -31.13 13.50
CA ILE A 632 16.94 -32.50 12.99
C ILE A 632 18.38 -32.93 13.28
N CYS A 633 19.35 -32.04 13.03
CA CYS A 633 20.77 -32.30 13.21
C CYS A 633 21.27 -32.09 14.66
N GLU A 634 20.42 -31.64 15.57
CA GLU A 634 20.74 -31.24 16.96
C GLU A 634 21.81 -30.15 17.06
N LEU A 635 21.73 -29.16 16.17
CA LEU A 635 22.67 -28.03 16.14
C LEU A 635 22.21 -26.92 17.08
N ASP A 636 23.16 -26.36 17.81
CA ASP A 636 22.99 -25.11 18.55
C ASP A 636 23.35 -23.94 17.61
N LEU A 637 22.35 -23.24 17.10
CA LEU A 637 22.53 -22.16 16.13
C LEU A 637 23.34 -20.98 16.67
N ASP A 638 23.36 -20.76 17.98
CA ASP A 638 24.10 -19.66 18.59
C ASP A 638 25.63 -19.91 18.59
N HIS A 639 26.03 -21.19 18.58
CA HIS A 639 27.44 -21.62 18.60
C HIS A 639 27.90 -22.30 17.30
N TRP A 640 27.00 -22.46 16.33
CA TRP A 640 27.27 -23.15 15.07
C TRP A 640 27.85 -22.21 14.01
N GLU A 641 29.04 -22.53 13.52
CA GLU A 641 29.62 -21.84 12.38
C GLU A 641 28.98 -22.34 11.08
N SER A 642 28.09 -21.51 10.52
CA SER A 642 27.30 -21.85 9.34
C SER A 642 28.14 -21.85 8.06
N SER A 643 28.74 -23.01 7.75
CA SER A 643 29.48 -23.27 6.52
C SER A 643 29.07 -24.60 5.89
N LEU A 644 29.20 -24.69 4.57
CA LEU A 644 28.90 -25.94 3.85
C LEU A 644 29.81 -27.09 4.32
N GLU A 645 31.09 -26.81 4.58
CA GLU A 645 32.03 -27.84 5.04
C GLU A 645 31.69 -28.35 6.44
N ASN A 646 31.21 -27.48 7.35
CA ASN A 646 30.75 -27.92 8.66
C ASN A 646 29.51 -28.81 8.55
N PHE A 647 28.58 -28.49 7.64
CA PHE A 647 27.43 -29.35 7.35
C PHE A 647 27.85 -30.70 6.77
N ILE A 648 28.75 -30.73 5.78
CA ILE A 648 29.33 -31.98 5.23
C ILE A 648 30.09 -32.75 6.31
N GLY A 649 30.66 -32.08 7.31
CA GLY A 649 31.28 -32.68 8.48
C GLY A 649 30.33 -33.58 9.29
N LEU A 650 29.03 -33.29 9.29
CA LEU A 650 28.00 -34.11 9.95
C LEU A 650 27.67 -35.38 9.14
N VAL A 651 28.00 -35.42 7.86
CA VAL A 651 27.72 -36.57 6.99
C VAL A 651 28.69 -37.72 7.30
N ASP A 652 28.19 -38.95 7.23
CA ASP A 652 29.00 -40.16 7.45
C ASP A 652 30.20 -40.17 6.48
N PRO A 653 31.43 -40.51 6.95
CA PRO A 653 32.63 -40.46 6.14
C PRO A 653 32.54 -41.18 4.79
N GLU A 654 31.76 -42.26 4.70
CA GLU A 654 31.58 -43.02 3.45
C GLU A 654 30.77 -42.25 2.40
N ASP A 655 29.86 -41.35 2.83
CA ASP A 655 28.89 -40.67 1.95
C ASP A 655 29.33 -39.24 1.56
N ARG A 656 30.34 -38.67 2.24
CA ARG A 656 30.80 -37.27 2.04
C ARG A 656 31.21 -36.96 0.60
N GLU A 657 32.00 -37.84 -0.02
CA GLU A 657 32.49 -37.60 -1.39
C GLU A 657 31.35 -37.63 -2.41
N GLN A 658 30.34 -38.48 -2.19
CA GLN A 658 29.16 -38.55 -3.03
C GLN A 658 28.30 -37.28 -2.91
N LEU A 659 28.13 -36.75 -1.69
CA LEU A 659 27.44 -35.48 -1.49
C LEU A 659 28.18 -34.30 -2.13
N ARG A 660 29.51 -34.21 -1.96
CA ARG A 660 30.33 -33.19 -2.60
C ARG A 660 30.21 -33.22 -4.12
N LEU A 661 30.25 -34.42 -4.70
CA LEU A 661 30.08 -34.60 -6.14
C LEU A 661 28.68 -34.14 -6.59
N ASN A 662 27.62 -34.52 -5.87
CA ASN A 662 26.25 -34.13 -6.20
C ASN A 662 26.07 -32.61 -6.18
N ILE A 663 26.57 -31.93 -5.14
CA ILE A 663 26.53 -30.47 -5.02
C ILE A 663 27.32 -29.79 -6.16
N ARG A 664 28.51 -30.33 -6.50
CA ARG A 664 29.33 -29.79 -7.60
C ARG A 664 28.65 -29.94 -8.95
N LEU A 665 28.10 -31.12 -9.27
CA LEU A 665 27.38 -31.38 -10.51
C LEU A 665 26.11 -30.52 -10.64
N ALA A 666 25.43 -30.25 -9.52
CA ALA A 666 24.27 -29.35 -9.51
C ALA A 666 24.66 -27.91 -9.88
N LEU A 667 25.83 -27.43 -9.44
CA LEU A 667 26.33 -26.09 -9.76
C LEU A 667 26.94 -25.98 -11.16
N GLU A 668 27.73 -26.96 -11.60
CA GLU A 668 28.50 -26.91 -12.85
C GLU A 668 27.67 -27.35 -14.06
N GLU A 669 26.89 -28.42 -13.91
CA GLU A 669 26.15 -29.06 -15.01
C GLU A 669 24.64 -28.81 -14.94
N GLY A 670 24.15 -28.16 -13.87
CA GLY A 670 22.71 -28.04 -13.59
C GLY A 670 22.03 -29.38 -13.32
N SER A 671 22.83 -30.44 -13.07
CA SER A 671 22.35 -31.80 -12.87
C SER A 671 21.86 -31.99 -11.44
N ILE A 672 20.56 -31.80 -11.26
CA ILE A 672 19.89 -31.91 -9.97
C ILE A 672 19.34 -33.32 -9.82
N LYS A 673 19.93 -34.10 -8.91
CA LYS A 673 19.46 -35.46 -8.60
C LYS A 673 19.26 -35.63 -7.10
N PRO A 674 18.18 -36.31 -6.68
CA PRO A 674 18.01 -36.69 -5.30
C PRO A 674 19.17 -37.58 -4.84
N LEU A 675 19.55 -37.44 -3.57
CA LEU A 675 20.62 -38.22 -2.96
C LEU A 675 20.23 -38.65 -1.56
N ASP A 676 20.38 -39.95 -1.31
CA ASP A 676 20.25 -40.51 0.04
C ASP A 676 21.63 -40.67 0.67
N TYR A 677 21.79 -40.22 1.92
CA TYR A 677 23.03 -40.34 2.66
C TYR A 677 22.80 -40.38 4.17
N ARG A 678 23.83 -40.74 4.93
CA ARG A 678 23.77 -40.83 6.40
C ARG A 678 24.35 -39.57 7.04
N ILE A 679 23.69 -39.07 8.08
CA ILE A 679 24.20 -38.00 8.95
C ILE A 679 24.40 -38.53 10.36
N VAL A 680 25.47 -38.09 11.02
CA VAL A 680 25.68 -38.19 12.46
C VAL A 680 25.38 -36.81 13.07
N THR A 681 24.28 -36.74 13.81
CA THR A 681 23.87 -35.54 14.57
C THR A 681 24.93 -35.14 15.61
N ALA A 682 24.87 -33.91 16.12
CA ALA A 682 25.77 -33.46 17.18
C ALA A 682 25.64 -34.31 18.46
N GLY A 683 24.45 -34.85 18.75
CA GLY A 683 24.20 -35.79 19.85
C GLY A 683 24.65 -37.24 19.58
N GLY A 684 25.26 -37.53 18.43
CA GLY A 684 25.80 -38.84 18.07
C GLY A 684 24.76 -39.83 17.52
N ARG A 685 23.51 -39.42 17.30
CA ARG A 685 22.50 -40.24 16.61
C ARG A 685 22.77 -40.30 15.12
N ARG A 686 22.57 -41.48 14.51
CA ARG A 686 22.66 -41.70 13.07
C ARG A 686 21.29 -41.55 12.44
N LEU A 687 21.20 -40.73 11.39
CA LEU A 687 19.99 -40.49 10.62
C LEU A 687 20.22 -40.87 9.16
N TYR A 688 19.18 -41.40 8.51
CA TYR A 688 19.13 -41.54 7.07
C TYR A 688 18.38 -40.36 6.48
N ILE A 689 19.04 -39.69 5.55
CA ILE A 689 18.60 -38.43 4.97
C ILE A 689 18.32 -38.64 3.49
N HIS A 690 17.16 -38.18 3.05
CA HIS A 690 16.87 -37.94 1.64
C HIS A 690 17.06 -36.46 1.36
N GLN A 691 17.85 -36.13 0.34
CA GLN A 691 18.06 -34.74 -0.07
C GLN A 691 17.65 -34.51 -1.51
N GLU A 692 16.86 -33.46 -1.73
CA GLU A 692 16.61 -32.90 -3.06
C GLU A 692 17.23 -31.51 -3.16
N LEU A 693 17.97 -31.28 -4.24
CA LEU A 693 18.53 -29.98 -4.55
C LEU A 693 17.58 -29.21 -5.47
N THR A 694 17.59 -27.88 -5.37
CA THR A 694 16.96 -26.98 -6.32
C THR A 694 17.84 -25.75 -6.49
N MET A 695 17.72 -25.06 -7.63
CA MET A 695 18.40 -23.79 -7.87
C MET A 695 17.36 -22.67 -7.98
N PRO A 696 17.02 -21.99 -6.88
CA PRO A 696 16.03 -20.91 -6.91
C PRO A 696 16.52 -19.68 -7.69
N ALA A 697 17.84 -19.50 -7.82
CA ALA A 697 18.47 -18.46 -8.63
C ALA A 697 19.81 -18.95 -9.18
N PRO A 698 20.33 -18.36 -10.27
CA PRO A 698 21.64 -18.72 -10.81
C PRO A 698 22.74 -18.62 -9.75
N GLY A 699 23.46 -19.71 -9.51
CA GLY A 699 24.52 -19.78 -8.50
C GLY A 699 24.04 -19.83 -7.05
N THR A 700 22.74 -20.03 -6.79
CA THR A 700 22.21 -20.31 -5.44
C THR A 700 21.68 -21.73 -5.41
N LEU A 701 22.10 -22.52 -4.42
CA LEU A 701 21.66 -23.88 -4.23
C LEU A 701 20.80 -23.98 -2.96
N LEU A 702 19.64 -24.63 -3.06
CA LEU A 702 18.76 -24.92 -1.95
C LEU A 702 18.64 -26.45 -1.83
N GLY A 703 19.12 -27.00 -0.73
CA GLY A 703 18.96 -28.41 -0.40
C GLY A 703 17.83 -28.60 0.60
N THR A 704 16.79 -29.32 0.20
CA THR A 704 15.76 -29.82 1.12
C THR A 704 16.19 -31.17 1.65
N VAL A 705 16.01 -31.39 2.95
CA VAL A 705 16.55 -32.51 3.72
C VAL A 705 15.40 -33.14 4.48
N GLN A 706 15.15 -34.42 4.24
CA GLN A 706 14.12 -35.19 4.92
C GLN A 706 14.74 -36.31 5.75
N ASP A 707 14.34 -36.42 7.03
CA ASP A 707 14.65 -37.59 7.85
C ASP A 707 13.79 -38.79 7.42
N ILE A 708 14.40 -39.71 6.67
CA ILE A 708 13.79 -40.96 6.20
C ILE A 708 14.18 -42.16 7.05
N THR A 709 14.80 -41.96 8.22
CA THR A 709 15.29 -43.05 9.10
C THR A 709 14.21 -44.09 9.38
N ARG A 710 13.00 -43.67 9.75
CA ARG A 710 11.87 -44.59 10.02
C ARG A 710 11.45 -45.37 8.78
N GLN A 711 11.44 -44.73 7.61
CA GLN A 711 11.06 -45.37 6.35
C GLN A 711 12.12 -46.42 5.97
N TYR A 712 13.39 -46.05 6.06
CA TYR A 712 14.51 -46.95 5.80
C TYR A 712 14.51 -48.16 6.75
N GLU A 713 14.36 -47.94 8.06
CA GLU A 713 14.26 -49.02 9.05
C GLU A 713 13.06 -49.94 8.80
N SER A 714 11.90 -49.36 8.43
CA SER A 714 10.70 -50.13 8.11
C SER A 714 10.89 -50.96 6.84
N GLU A 715 11.50 -50.39 5.79
CA GLU A 715 11.79 -51.09 4.55
C GLU A 715 12.80 -52.22 4.77
N GLN A 716 13.87 -51.99 5.54
CA GLN A 716 14.83 -53.02 5.92
C GLN A 716 14.15 -54.13 6.74
N LYS A 717 13.24 -53.78 7.65
CA LYS A 717 12.47 -54.76 8.42
C LYS A 717 11.53 -55.57 7.52
N ILE A 718 10.81 -54.93 6.61
CA ILE A 718 9.95 -55.61 5.61
C ILE A 718 10.79 -56.52 4.73
N ARG A 719 11.95 -56.06 4.25
CA ARG A 719 12.87 -56.86 3.45
C ARG A 719 13.37 -58.06 4.24
N LYS A 720 13.76 -57.88 5.50
CA LYS A 720 14.16 -58.97 6.38
C LYS A 720 13.01 -59.97 6.58
N LEU A 721 11.78 -59.51 6.83
CA LEU A 721 10.60 -60.36 6.98
C LEU A 721 10.22 -61.12 5.70
N ALA A 722 10.38 -60.49 4.54
CA ALA A 722 10.03 -61.10 3.25
C ALA A 722 11.03 -62.17 2.84
N TYR A 723 12.32 -61.96 3.11
CA TYR A 723 13.40 -62.77 2.56
C TYR A 723 14.11 -63.66 3.60
N SER A 724 13.91 -63.46 4.90
CA SER A 724 14.52 -64.28 5.95
C SER A 724 13.52 -64.76 7.00
N ASP A 725 13.79 -65.92 7.59
CA ASP A 725 13.08 -66.46 8.75
C ASP A 725 13.47 -65.69 10.03
N GLU A 726 12.49 -65.26 10.84
CA GLU A 726 12.73 -64.37 12.00
C GLU A 726 13.57 -65.03 13.09
N LEU A 727 13.44 -66.35 13.27
CA LEU A 727 14.09 -67.08 14.34
C LEU A 727 15.53 -67.47 13.97
N THR A 728 15.72 -67.95 12.74
CA THR A 728 17.00 -68.55 12.30
C THR A 728 17.87 -67.63 11.45
N GLY A 729 17.29 -66.61 10.81
CA GLY A 729 17.98 -65.71 9.89
C GLY A 729 18.35 -66.32 8.53
N LEU A 730 17.97 -67.58 8.27
CA LEU A 730 18.08 -68.24 6.97
C LEU A 730 17.02 -67.71 5.99
N ALA A 731 17.11 -68.09 4.72
CA ALA A 731 16.13 -67.68 3.72
C ALA A 731 14.70 -68.08 4.13
N SER A 732 13.74 -67.16 3.95
CA SER A 732 12.33 -67.48 4.19
C SER A 732 11.89 -68.57 3.21
N ARG A 733 10.93 -69.42 3.61
CA ARG A 733 10.40 -70.49 2.75
C ARG A 733 9.94 -69.96 1.38
N SER A 734 9.24 -68.82 1.39
CA SER A 734 8.73 -68.16 0.18
C SER A 734 9.87 -67.71 -0.75
N TYR A 735 10.96 -67.20 -0.19
CA TYR A 735 12.13 -66.79 -0.96
C TYR A 735 12.91 -67.98 -1.50
N PHE A 736 13.09 -69.02 -0.68
CA PHE A 736 13.72 -70.27 -1.08
C PHE A 736 12.99 -70.95 -2.24
N GLN A 737 11.66 -71.02 -2.17
CA GLN A 737 10.86 -71.63 -3.24
C GLN A 737 11.00 -70.86 -4.56
N ARG A 738 10.98 -69.53 -4.53
CA ARG A 738 11.20 -68.70 -5.73
C ARG A 738 12.60 -68.92 -6.30
N HIS A 739 13.63 -68.92 -5.45
CA HIS A 739 15.01 -69.15 -5.89
C HIS A 739 15.22 -70.56 -6.47
N LEU A 740 14.55 -71.57 -5.90
CA LEU A 740 14.55 -72.94 -6.41
C LEU A 740 13.90 -73.02 -7.80
N GLU A 741 12.76 -72.37 -8.02
CA GLU A 741 12.11 -72.29 -9.34
C GLU A 741 13.03 -71.65 -10.40
N ASP A 742 13.69 -70.54 -10.06
CA ASP A 742 14.66 -69.88 -10.93
C ASP A 742 15.86 -70.81 -11.24
N THR A 743 16.37 -71.50 -10.22
CA THR A 743 17.50 -72.44 -10.35
C THR A 743 17.13 -73.63 -11.25
N ILE A 744 15.92 -74.18 -11.12
CA ILE A 744 15.41 -75.24 -12.00
C ILE A 744 15.35 -74.77 -13.45
N ASN A 745 14.83 -73.55 -13.68
CA ASN A 745 14.71 -72.99 -15.02
C ASN A 745 16.08 -72.75 -15.68
N ILE A 746 17.04 -72.21 -14.93
CA ILE A 746 18.41 -71.96 -15.40
C ILE A 746 19.11 -73.29 -15.70
N ALA A 747 19.07 -74.25 -14.76
CA ALA A 747 19.65 -75.57 -14.93
C ALA A 747 19.07 -76.30 -16.16
N GLY A 748 17.76 -76.18 -16.39
CA GLY A 748 17.09 -76.73 -17.56
C GLY A 748 17.56 -76.11 -18.89
N ARG A 749 17.82 -74.80 -18.92
CA ARG A 749 18.35 -74.10 -20.11
C ARG A 749 19.81 -74.44 -20.38
N HIS A 750 20.63 -74.55 -19.34
CA HIS A 750 22.07 -74.77 -19.45
C HIS A 750 22.49 -76.25 -19.39
N GLN A 751 21.52 -77.17 -19.23
CA GLN A 751 21.76 -78.60 -19.00
C GLN A 751 22.68 -78.90 -17.81
N GLU A 752 22.60 -78.05 -16.78
CA GLU A 752 23.35 -78.21 -15.54
C GLU A 752 22.57 -79.04 -14.52
N LYS A 753 23.28 -79.59 -13.54
CA LYS A 753 22.67 -80.34 -12.43
C LYS A 753 22.84 -79.55 -11.14
N PHE A 754 21.77 -79.46 -10.35
CA PHE A 754 21.79 -78.94 -8.99
C PHE A 754 21.32 -80.03 -8.01
N SER A 755 21.53 -79.83 -6.71
CA SER A 755 21.08 -80.73 -5.65
C SER A 755 20.25 -79.97 -4.63
N LEU A 756 19.15 -80.57 -4.19
CA LEU A 756 18.33 -80.06 -3.09
C LEU A 756 18.53 -80.97 -1.88
N LEU A 757 18.93 -80.37 -0.76
CA LEU A 757 19.07 -81.07 0.51
C LEU A 757 17.88 -80.71 1.41
N TYR A 758 17.12 -81.72 1.83
CA TYR A 758 16.06 -81.59 2.81
C TYR A 758 16.56 -82.15 4.14
N LEU A 759 16.47 -81.35 5.21
CA LEU A 759 16.94 -81.68 6.54
C LEU A 759 15.77 -81.61 7.51
N ASP A 760 15.64 -82.64 8.35
CA ASP A 760 14.67 -82.71 9.43
C ASP A 760 15.40 -82.94 10.75
N LEU A 761 14.92 -82.35 11.85
CA LEU A 761 15.51 -82.51 13.17
C LEU A 761 14.84 -83.65 13.92
N ASP A 762 15.58 -84.75 14.10
CA ASP A 762 15.09 -85.93 14.80
C ASP A 762 14.58 -85.59 16.20
N SER A 763 13.35 -86.03 16.51
CA SER A 763 12.72 -85.88 17.83
C SER A 763 12.63 -84.43 18.33
N PHE A 764 12.63 -83.43 17.44
CA PHE A 764 12.52 -82.01 17.84
C PHE A 764 11.26 -81.72 18.68
N LYS A 765 10.17 -82.44 18.42
CA LYS A 765 8.93 -82.34 19.20
C LYS A 765 9.14 -82.73 20.67
N ASP A 766 9.88 -83.81 20.94
CA ASP A 766 10.13 -84.27 22.31
C ASP A 766 10.97 -83.25 23.11
N ILE A 767 11.86 -82.53 22.43
CA ILE A 767 12.66 -81.43 23.01
C ILE A 767 11.74 -80.30 23.45
N ASN A 768 10.80 -79.87 22.59
CA ASN A 768 9.82 -78.85 22.93
C ASN A 768 8.91 -79.27 24.08
N ASP A 769 8.40 -80.50 24.04
CA ASP A 769 7.47 -81.04 25.04
C ASP A 769 8.15 -81.25 26.41
N THR A 770 9.46 -81.51 26.44
CA THR A 770 10.22 -81.81 27.68
C THR A 770 10.92 -80.58 28.27
N LEU A 771 11.52 -79.72 27.44
CA LEU A 771 12.39 -78.62 27.86
C LEU A 771 11.78 -77.24 27.59
N GLY A 772 10.63 -77.17 26.93
CA GLY A 772 9.94 -75.94 26.58
C GLY A 772 10.35 -75.37 25.23
N HIS A 773 9.45 -74.59 24.65
CA HIS A 773 9.63 -73.99 23.32
C HIS A 773 10.83 -73.04 23.24
N ASP A 774 11.15 -72.31 24.32
CA ASP A 774 12.31 -71.40 24.34
C ASP A 774 13.64 -72.13 24.10
N VAL A 775 13.76 -73.37 24.61
CA VAL A 775 14.95 -74.22 24.41
C VAL A 775 14.99 -74.79 23.00
N GLY A 776 13.83 -75.14 22.44
CA GLY A 776 13.71 -75.54 21.03
C GLY A 776 14.12 -74.42 20.07
N ASP A 777 13.71 -73.18 20.36
CA ASP A 777 14.07 -71.99 19.58
C ASP A 777 15.58 -71.72 19.59
N GLU A 778 16.24 -71.86 20.75
CA GLU A 778 17.70 -71.79 20.84
C GLU A 778 18.41 -72.91 20.06
N LEU A 779 17.86 -74.13 20.09
CA LEU A 779 18.38 -75.24 19.29
C LEU A 779 18.31 -74.92 17.78
N LEU A 780 17.19 -74.37 17.31
CA LEU A 780 17.03 -73.95 15.91
C LEU A 780 18.04 -72.88 15.50
N LYS A 781 18.28 -71.87 16.34
CA LYS A 781 19.32 -70.84 16.10
C LYS A 781 20.72 -71.44 16.00
N VAL A 782 21.05 -72.38 16.88
CA VAL A 782 22.36 -73.05 16.87
C VAL A 782 22.53 -73.92 15.61
N VAL A 783 21.49 -74.66 15.21
CA VAL A 783 21.50 -75.48 13.99
C VAL A 783 21.68 -74.59 12.76
N ALA A 784 20.89 -73.53 12.63
CA ALA A 784 20.99 -72.57 11.53
C ALA A 784 22.38 -71.94 11.45
N GLY A 785 22.92 -71.46 12.58
CA GLY A 785 24.25 -70.89 12.65
C GLY A 785 25.38 -71.89 12.32
N ARG A 786 25.19 -73.18 12.57
CA ARG A 786 26.11 -74.24 12.12
C ARG A 786 25.96 -74.50 10.62
N LEU A 787 24.74 -74.55 10.11
CA LEU A 787 24.43 -74.76 8.70
C LEU A 787 25.11 -73.69 7.83
N SER A 788 24.93 -72.41 8.17
CA SER A 788 25.53 -71.29 7.44
C SER A 788 27.06 -71.29 7.43
N LYS A 789 27.71 -71.94 8.41
CA LYS A 789 29.18 -72.06 8.47
C LYS A 789 29.74 -73.19 7.62
N VAL A 790 28.93 -74.22 7.34
CA VAL A 790 29.35 -75.43 6.61
C VAL A 790 29.00 -75.31 5.12
N LEU A 791 27.97 -74.55 4.79
CA LEU A 791 27.58 -74.26 3.41
C LEU A 791 28.59 -73.36 2.69
N ARG A 792 28.74 -73.57 1.39
CA ARG A 792 29.57 -72.71 0.55
C ARG A 792 28.85 -71.38 0.33
N LYS A 793 29.60 -70.32 0.02
CA LYS A 793 29.01 -69.00 -0.35
C LYS A 793 28.06 -69.06 -1.57
N THR A 794 28.18 -70.09 -2.39
CA THR A 794 27.34 -70.34 -3.57
C THR A 794 26.09 -71.16 -3.26
N ASP A 795 26.02 -71.79 -2.09
CA ASP A 795 24.88 -72.59 -1.68
C ASP A 795 23.84 -71.67 -1.04
N PHE A 796 22.55 -71.93 -1.31
CA PHE A 796 21.44 -71.12 -0.83
C PHE A 796 20.66 -71.90 0.24
N ALA A 797 20.49 -71.30 1.43
CA ALA A 797 19.82 -71.93 2.57
C ALA A 797 18.91 -70.98 3.34
#